data_AF-A0A957CL24-F1
#
_entry.id   AF-A0A957CL24-F1
#
_cell.length_a   1.000
_cell.length_b   1.000
_cell.length_c   1.000
_cell.angle_alpha   90.00
_cell.angle_beta   90.00
_cell.angle_gamma   90.00
#
_symmetry.space_group_name_H-M   'P 1'
#
loop_
_entity.id
_entity.type
_entity.pdbx_description
1 polymer ?
#
loop_
_entity_poly.entity_id
_entity_poly.type
_entity_poly.pdbx_seq_one_letter_code
_entity_poly.pdbx_strand_id
1 'polypeptide(L)'
;MEKNIIGSWGADLDDYEYAWAVAALGVLEARGTRQHAPSSDPDVLRDALAEEFDRGGKTAVWRYAYSSVYAWEAWQEHWHKDALALAQAWQLYLESTWHHPRSMPRLAVWAAWQARPDLVNLDNLFDVLSYADARSLSLLPQDAYGREARADWHWPVRVGVPAGTDGERLMESFQAAGDRGTNWVAQLAHVAKVGVVRDDCDLLIVPPGWAERLAGQPNLRLRAGFVICLDDRRSWSEVARASILDETLKKLGAAGIALAGHPDRLDPEYWYRELIRELSHDVPLHAALWEAGMRAGVDPNILGFPDDLDRLRILSVAERLDRQWGSLPPPMPDGFELAEAPEPRLADKVREGEFYSEMEFGLPTANDFADRKMQLENNRQPRWIQGAIARPESGDFTAGSLATEKPNLVAVFIGPSLVERIDRPFPDREFDFNDGPIPLQVQFELANASIAALRSTQLSDLLQYGITVGNTVSQRLQDYGADGSAPDPLEAERPLVEVATDSITLPAVGKSEPAYFIVWPQAGAVKASGRIAIIHNNRIAQTATFEANIGPDEAPPARPIVQAEQAPLPRLQDAPQRRKFDMTMIVADDLGDRLNLTINRDGSAKTGSISNITSGISTIQNTIYDVTRRDERLQIITEDKNLGDVLYLLAANGATIYNMLSEGYRGMIDKPAADNGELRIEVMSSTERHFPLEYVYSGPSPRVRAVVCPNAVAALRQGSCGECPNQNSPDYICPNHFWGWKHVIQRRACQPSGDPDGREETGPTRTPFGELTPILFAASNKAFKFTNGEAERGTLLAALHALGSLPQEEVDDWQQWRTLVQTQPPIKLLVLLPHTDVVRRVEALEIGDAHFLGKNEIMRGIFGPADTPKLLIAIGCTVAQVTETFAPYHILFQNAGANVIFTSLAKILGRDAVPIATEIANRLMIHSASEDEIALGELIRDIRRQMLADGYSGVLGILCFGDADWIFGE
;
A
#
# COMPACT_ATOMS: atom_id res chain seq x y z
N MET A 1 -12.32 -36.89 -31.87
CA MET A 1 -11.55 -35.66 -32.17
C MET A 1 -11.71 -35.30 -33.64
N GLU A 2 -11.95 -34.03 -34.00
CA GLU A 2 -12.02 -33.63 -35.43
C GLU A 2 -10.61 -33.33 -35.99
N LYS A 3 -10.17 -34.08 -37.01
CA LYS A 3 -8.83 -33.98 -37.63
C LYS A 3 -8.80 -33.03 -38.84
N ASN A 4 -9.02 -31.74 -38.61
CA ASN A 4 -9.13 -30.73 -39.68
C ASN A 4 -8.13 -29.56 -39.59
N ILE A 5 -7.33 -29.49 -38.53
CA ILE A 5 -6.38 -28.40 -38.23
C ILE A 5 -5.16 -28.43 -39.16
N ILE A 6 -4.55 -29.61 -39.33
CA ILE A 6 -3.41 -29.83 -40.24
C ILE A 6 -3.86 -30.50 -41.53
N GLY A 7 -5.01 -30.11 -42.09
CA GLY A 7 -5.49 -30.58 -43.40
C GLY A 7 -5.46 -32.10 -43.60
N SER A 8 -5.20 -32.55 -44.83
CA SER A 8 -5.24 -33.98 -45.20
C SER A 8 -3.98 -34.79 -44.85
N TRP A 9 -2.89 -34.14 -44.40
CA TRP A 9 -1.60 -34.80 -44.18
C TRP A 9 -1.47 -35.44 -42.80
N GLY A 10 -2.39 -35.14 -41.88
CA GLY A 10 -2.57 -35.87 -40.61
C GLY A 10 -3.74 -36.88 -40.62
N ALA A 11 -4.41 -37.08 -41.76
CA ALA A 11 -5.65 -37.87 -41.81
C ALA A 11 -5.47 -39.34 -41.42
N ASP A 12 -4.29 -39.89 -41.70
CA ASP A 12 -3.95 -41.30 -41.46
C ASP A 12 -3.31 -41.55 -40.08
N LEU A 13 -3.00 -40.50 -39.32
CA LEU A 13 -2.45 -40.60 -37.96
C LEU A 13 -3.52 -41.05 -36.97
N ASP A 14 -3.14 -41.70 -35.87
CA ASP A 14 -4.07 -41.94 -34.77
C ASP A 14 -4.40 -40.63 -34.00
N ASP A 15 -5.24 -40.70 -32.96
CA ASP A 15 -5.66 -39.49 -32.25
C ASP A 15 -4.52 -38.86 -31.42
N TYR A 16 -3.58 -39.64 -30.90
CA TYR A 16 -2.43 -39.14 -30.14
C TYR A 16 -1.37 -38.56 -31.08
N GLU A 17 -1.01 -39.29 -32.13
CA GLU A 17 -0.04 -38.85 -33.13
C GLU A 17 -0.50 -37.55 -33.83
N TYR A 18 -1.80 -37.46 -34.13
CA TYR A 18 -2.36 -36.24 -34.70
C TYR A 18 -2.25 -35.05 -33.73
N ALA A 19 -2.56 -35.26 -32.46
CA ALA A 19 -2.47 -34.24 -31.42
C ALA A 19 -1.01 -33.77 -31.23
N TRP A 20 -0.06 -34.69 -31.19
CA TRP A 20 1.38 -34.41 -31.14
C TRP A 20 1.87 -33.63 -32.37
N ALA A 21 1.43 -34.00 -33.57
CA ALA A 21 1.78 -33.30 -34.80
C ALA A 21 1.29 -31.84 -34.78
N VAL A 22 0.06 -31.61 -34.31
CA VAL A 22 -0.53 -30.27 -34.17
C VAL A 22 0.23 -29.43 -33.14
N ALA A 23 0.58 -30.02 -31.99
CA ALA A 23 1.34 -29.33 -30.95
C ALA A 23 2.75 -28.94 -31.43
N ALA A 24 3.46 -29.87 -32.06
CA ALA A 24 4.79 -29.62 -32.63
C ALA A 24 4.75 -28.50 -33.69
N LEU A 25 3.75 -28.52 -34.57
CA LEU A 25 3.55 -27.46 -35.55
C LEU A 25 3.39 -26.09 -34.87
N GLY A 26 2.50 -25.99 -33.89
CA GLY A 26 2.24 -24.72 -33.21
C GLY A 26 3.48 -24.13 -32.52
N VAL A 27 4.35 -24.98 -31.96
CA VAL A 27 5.60 -24.55 -31.32
C VAL A 27 6.62 -24.06 -32.34
N LEU A 28 6.86 -24.81 -33.40
CA LEU A 28 7.83 -24.44 -34.44
C LEU A 28 7.42 -23.17 -35.18
N GLU A 29 6.12 -22.91 -35.31
CA GLU A 29 5.58 -21.69 -35.90
C GLU A 29 5.70 -20.46 -34.97
N ALA A 30 6.09 -20.61 -33.69
CA ALA A 30 6.10 -19.51 -32.73
C ALA A 30 7.07 -18.37 -33.07
N ARG A 31 8.23 -18.68 -33.67
CA ARG A 31 9.17 -17.71 -34.26
C ARG A 31 9.08 -17.62 -35.79
N GLY A 32 8.23 -18.46 -36.39
CA GLY A 32 7.97 -18.55 -37.83
C GLY A 32 8.90 -19.53 -38.57
N THR A 33 8.37 -20.06 -39.68
CA THR A 33 8.99 -21.08 -40.58
C THR A 33 10.40 -20.79 -41.12
N ARG A 34 10.91 -19.57 -40.97
CA ARG A 34 12.29 -19.24 -41.38
C ARG A 34 13.33 -19.55 -40.32
N GLN A 35 12.94 -19.53 -39.05
CA GLN A 35 13.84 -19.88 -37.96
C GLN A 35 13.97 -21.40 -37.85
N HIS A 36 12.86 -22.12 -38.03
CA HIS A 36 12.80 -23.58 -38.10
C HIS A 36 12.37 -24.02 -39.49
N ALA A 37 13.33 -24.38 -40.34
CA ALA A 37 13.03 -24.80 -41.70
C ALA A 37 12.24 -26.14 -41.72
N PRO A 38 11.31 -26.35 -42.68
CA PRO A 38 10.63 -27.62 -42.84
C PRO A 38 11.61 -28.78 -43.00
N SER A 39 11.42 -29.80 -42.18
CA SER A 39 12.19 -31.04 -42.18
C SER A 39 11.24 -32.23 -42.09
N SER A 40 11.63 -33.35 -42.70
CA SER A 40 11.03 -34.67 -42.50
C SER A 40 11.90 -35.55 -41.59
N ASP A 41 12.98 -34.99 -41.02
CA ASP A 41 13.85 -35.65 -40.05
C ASP A 41 13.36 -35.33 -38.62
N PRO A 42 12.84 -36.33 -37.87
CA PRO A 42 12.34 -36.13 -36.51
C PRO A 42 13.40 -35.62 -35.53
N ASP A 43 14.68 -35.97 -35.71
CA ASP A 43 15.75 -35.52 -34.81
C ASP A 43 16.02 -34.01 -34.96
N VAL A 44 16.02 -33.51 -36.20
CA VAL A 44 16.16 -32.07 -36.50
C VAL A 44 14.98 -31.28 -35.93
N LEU A 45 13.77 -31.81 -36.07
CA LEU A 45 12.55 -31.19 -35.53
C LEU A 45 12.55 -31.22 -33.99
N ARG A 46 13.01 -32.31 -33.36
CA ARG A 46 13.16 -32.41 -31.89
C ARG A 46 14.10 -31.33 -31.36
N ASP A 47 15.25 -31.13 -32.00
CA ASP A 47 16.23 -30.13 -31.56
C ASP A 47 15.66 -28.70 -31.70
N ALA A 48 14.88 -28.45 -32.75
CA ALA A 48 14.15 -27.20 -32.94
C ALA A 48 13.08 -26.97 -31.85
N LEU A 49 12.31 -28.01 -31.47
CA LEU A 49 11.38 -27.95 -30.35
C LEU A 49 12.13 -27.62 -29.04
N ALA A 50 13.28 -28.25 -28.79
CA ALA A 50 14.07 -28.00 -27.60
C ALA A 50 14.60 -26.55 -27.51
N GLU A 51 14.96 -25.94 -28.65
CA GLU A 51 15.35 -24.52 -28.71
C GLU A 51 14.18 -23.58 -28.36
N GLU A 52 12.95 -23.91 -28.80
CA GLU A 52 11.80 -23.05 -28.51
C GLU A 52 11.37 -23.06 -27.04
N PHE A 53 11.45 -24.22 -26.38
CA PHE A 53 11.08 -24.35 -24.98
C PHE A 53 12.16 -23.82 -24.02
N ASP A 54 13.41 -23.68 -24.47
CA ASP A 54 14.53 -23.16 -23.68
C ASP A 54 14.65 -23.83 -22.30
N ARG A 55 14.64 -25.17 -22.27
CA ARG A 55 14.61 -25.98 -21.03
C ARG A 55 13.48 -25.60 -20.07
N GLY A 56 12.31 -25.28 -20.60
CA GLY A 56 11.20 -24.80 -19.80
C GLY A 56 11.39 -23.38 -19.27
N GLY A 57 12.25 -22.58 -19.89
CA GLY A 57 12.43 -21.16 -19.64
C GLY A 57 11.34 -20.30 -20.27
N LYS A 58 10.70 -20.81 -21.33
CA LYS A 58 9.78 -20.05 -22.18
C LYS A 58 8.54 -20.87 -22.53
N THR A 59 7.40 -20.21 -22.72
CA THR A 59 6.20 -20.76 -23.32
C THR A 59 6.13 -20.35 -24.80
N ALA A 60 6.06 -21.32 -25.70
CA ALA A 60 5.95 -21.04 -27.13
C ALA A 60 4.58 -20.42 -27.45
N VAL A 61 4.52 -19.47 -28.38
CA VAL A 61 3.28 -18.77 -28.71
C VAL A 61 2.90 -19.04 -30.16
N TRP A 62 1.84 -19.82 -30.39
CA TRP A 62 1.28 -20.04 -31.71
C TRP A 62 0.53 -18.79 -32.18
N ARG A 63 1.25 -17.98 -32.96
CA ARG A 63 0.72 -16.77 -33.58
C ARG A 63 0.05 -17.11 -34.92
N TYR A 64 -0.95 -16.32 -35.32
CA TYR A 64 -1.39 -16.35 -36.70
C TYR A 64 -0.18 -15.97 -37.58
N ALA A 65 0.17 -16.80 -38.56
CA ALA A 65 1.35 -16.65 -39.42
C ALA A 65 1.18 -15.51 -40.45
N TYR A 66 0.81 -14.33 -39.98
CA TYR A 66 0.68 -13.12 -40.77
C TYR A 66 1.55 -12.05 -40.13
N SER A 67 2.84 -12.06 -40.45
CA SER A 67 3.45 -10.74 -40.62
C SER A 67 2.72 -10.11 -41.80
N SER A 68 2.38 -8.83 -41.72
CA SER A 68 1.63 -8.03 -42.70
C SER A 68 2.25 -7.96 -44.11
N VAL A 69 3.17 -8.86 -44.43
CA VAL A 69 4.05 -8.88 -45.60
C VAL A 69 3.73 -10.03 -46.57
N TYR A 70 2.91 -11.05 -46.21
CA TYR A 70 2.73 -12.24 -47.06
C TYR A 70 1.26 -12.62 -47.35
N ALA A 71 1.00 -13.01 -48.60
CA ALA A 71 -0.22 -13.66 -49.04
C ALA A 71 -0.23 -15.14 -48.66
N TRP A 72 -1.42 -15.73 -48.49
CA TRP A 72 -1.64 -17.14 -48.12
C TRP A 72 -0.82 -18.13 -48.96
N GLU A 73 -0.59 -17.84 -50.25
CA GLU A 73 0.21 -18.71 -51.12
C GLU A 73 1.68 -18.84 -50.69
N ALA A 74 2.29 -17.78 -50.14
CA ALA A 74 3.70 -17.80 -49.70
C ALA A 74 3.89 -18.57 -48.39
N TRP A 75 2.85 -18.67 -47.57
CA TRP A 75 2.88 -19.47 -46.34
C TRP A 75 2.86 -20.99 -46.65
N GLN A 76 2.14 -21.41 -47.70
CA GLN A 76 2.06 -22.82 -48.13
C GLN A 76 3.39 -23.40 -48.67
N GLU A 77 4.33 -22.55 -49.11
CA GLU A 77 5.62 -22.98 -49.62
C GLU A 77 6.63 -23.33 -48.51
N HIS A 78 6.44 -22.78 -47.30
CA HIS A 78 7.41 -22.87 -46.21
C HIS A 78 6.89 -23.52 -44.92
N TRP A 79 5.65 -24.00 -44.88
CA TRP A 79 5.13 -24.72 -43.71
C TRP A 79 5.55 -26.20 -43.68
N HIS A 80 5.61 -26.77 -42.46
CA HIS A 80 5.85 -28.20 -42.26
C HIS A 80 4.68 -29.03 -42.84
N LYS A 81 4.97 -30.07 -43.64
CA LYS A 81 3.96 -30.91 -44.32
C LYS A 81 4.02 -32.39 -43.96
N ASP A 82 4.94 -32.77 -43.08
CA ASP A 82 5.15 -34.16 -42.66
C ASP A 82 4.62 -34.35 -41.24
N ALA A 83 3.35 -34.72 -41.11
CA ALA A 83 2.66 -34.81 -39.83
C ALA A 83 3.24 -35.95 -38.98
N LEU A 84 3.67 -37.04 -39.62
CA LEU A 84 4.29 -38.16 -38.93
C LEU A 84 5.65 -37.76 -38.36
N ALA A 85 6.48 -37.04 -39.13
CA ALA A 85 7.75 -36.53 -38.62
C ALA A 85 7.57 -35.56 -37.45
N LEU A 86 6.54 -34.69 -37.49
CA LEU A 86 6.18 -33.80 -36.37
C LEU A 86 5.74 -34.58 -35.13
N ALA A 87 4.88 -35.59 -35.29
CA ALA A 87 4.43 -36.44 -34.19
C ALA A 87 5.60 -37.21 -33.55
N GLN A 88 6.48 -37.79 -34.38
CA GLN A 88 7.68 -38.49 -33.93
C GLN A 88 8.67 -37.55 -33.23
N ALA A 89 8.85 -36.33 -33.75
CA ALA A 89 9.71 -35.33 -33.11
C ALA A 89 9.19 -34.93 -31.73
N TRP A 90 7.87 -34.76 -31.58
CA TRP A 90 7.24 -34.49 -30.29
C TRP A 90 7.44 -35.65 -29.31
N GLN A 91 7.22 -36.88 -29.76
CA GLN A 91 7.43 -38.07 -28.94
C GLN A 91 8.90 -38.20 -28.50
N LEU A 92 9.85 -38.06 -29.43
CA LEU A 92 11.27 -38.07 -29.13
C LEU A 92 11.65 -36.96 -28.14
N TYR A 93 11.03 -35.79 -28.26
CA TYR A 93 11.22 -34.71 -27.30
C TYR A 93 10.76 -35.12 -25.92
N LEU A 94 9.53 -35.63 -25.78
CA LEU A 94 8.98 -36.11 -24.50
C LEU A 94 9.86 -37.20 -23.87
N GLU A 95 10.31 -38.19 -24.65
CA GLU A 95 11.20 -39.27 -24.19
C GLU A 95 12.56 -38.74 -23.70
N SER A 96 13.07 -37.67 -24.32
CA SER A 96 14.37 -37.06 -23.96
C SER A 96 14.31 -36.06 -22.79
N THR A 97 13.13 -35.55 -22.45
CA THR A 97 12.94 -34.46 -21.46
C THR A 97 12.17 -34.87 -20.21
N TRP A 98 11.68 -36.11 -20.13
CA TRP A 98 10.87 -36.66 -19.02
C TRP A 98 11.52 -36.63 -17.62
N HIS A 99 12.69 -36.03 -17.47
CA HIS A 99 13.39 -36.01 -16.20
C HIS A 99 12.84 -34.96 -15.21
N HIS A 100 12.09 -33.94 -15.65
CA HIS A 100 11.55 -32.92 -14.73
C HIS A 100 10.30 -32.15 -15.25
N PRO A 101 9.25 -31.89 -14.41
CA PRO A 101 8.04 -31.15 -14.79
C PRO A 101 8.28 -29.77 -15.43
N ARG A 102 9.33 -29.07 -15.01
CA ARG A 102 9.73 -27.75 -15.55
C ARG A 102 10.00 -27.77 -17.05
N SER A 103 10.56 -28.86 -17.57
CA SER A 103 11.00 -29.02 -18.97
C SER A 103 9.89 -29.47 -19.90
N MET A 104 8.68 -29.68 -19.38
CA MET A 104 7.58 -30.16 -20.20
C MET A 104 7.14 -29.11 -21.22
N PRO A 105 6.67 -29.56 -22.40
CA PRO A 105 6.34 -28.66 -23.49
C PRO A 105 5.12 -27.79 -23.17
N ARG A 106 5.21 -26.49 -23.53
CA ARG A 106 4.19 -25.47 -23.24
C ARG A 106 3.84 -24.65 -24.48
N LEU A 107 2.56 -24.57 -24.83
CA LEU A 107 2.05 -23.84 -25.98
C LEU A 107 0.92 -22.86 -25.60
N ALA A 108 1.12 -21.58 -25.89
CA ALA A 108 0.09 -20.56 -25.87
C ALA A 108 -0.50 -20.36 -27.27
N VAL A 109 -1.80 -20.09 -27.38
CA VAL A 109 -2.49 -19.82 -28.63
C VAL A 109 -3.00 -18.37 -28.63
N TRP A 110 -2.75 -17.64 -29.71
CA TRP A 110 -3.21 -16.25 -29.80
C TRP A 110 -4.74 -16.18 -30.02
N ALA A 111 -5.50 -15.43 -29.20
CA ALA A 111 -6.95 -15.28 -29.41
C ALA A 111 -7.35 -14.69 -30.78
N ALA A 112 -6.43 -14.09 -31.56
CA ALA A 112 -6.71 -13.63 -32.93
C ALA A 112 -7.25 -14.75 -33.84
N TRP A 113 -6.98 -16.03 -33.51
CA TRP A 113 -7.58 -17.18 -34.17
C TRP A 113 -9.13 -17.20 -34.08
N GLN A 114 -9.75 -16.55 -33.07
CA GLN A 114 -11.22 -16.39 -32.96
C GLN A 114 -11.81 -15.65 -34.15
N ALA A 115 -11.08 -14.70 -34.73
CA ALA A 115 -11.52 -13.93 -35.89
C ALA A 115 -11.42 -14.73 -37.20
N ARG A 116 -10.86 -15.94 -37.18
CA ARG A 116 -10.65 -16.82 -38.34
C ARG A 116 -11.17 -18.24 -38.10
N PRO A 117 -12.49 -18.39 -37.82
CA PRO A 117 -13.10 -19.72 -37.68
C PRO A 117 -13.06 -20.54 -38.98
N ASP A 118 -12.80 -19.88 -40.11
CA ASP A 118 -12.55 -20.50 -41.42
C ASP A 118 -11.23 -21.29 -41.46
N LEU A 119 -10.27 -20.96 -40.59
CA LEU A 119 -8.96 -21.61 -40.56
C LEU A 119 -8.86 -22.65 -39.44
N VAL A 120 -9.26 -22.30 -38.22
CA VAL A 120 -9.19 -23.19 -37.07
C VAL A 120 -10.37 -22.92 -36.14
N ASN A 121 -11.14 -23.96 -35.82
CA ASN A 121 -12.07 -23.92 -34.70
C ASN A 121 -11.27 -24.03 -33.40
N LEU A 122 -11.27 -22.97 -32.60
CA LEU A 122 -10.48 -22.91 -31.37
C LEU A 122 -10.88 -23.94 -30.33
N ASP A 123 -12.17 -24.22 -30.16
CA ASP A 123 -12.63 -25.25 -29.23
C ASP A 123 -12.09 -26.63 -29.66
N ASN A 124 -12.13 -26.94 -30.95
CA ASN A 124 -11.55 -28.18 -31.47
C ASN A 124 -10.03 -28.22 -31.36
N LEU A 125 -9.33 -27.10 -31.59
CA LEU A 125 -7.89 -27.02 -31.37
C LEU A 125 -7.52 -27.32 -29.91
N PHE A 126 -8.31 -26.80 -28.98
CA PHE A 126 -8.07 -27.04 -27.57
C PHE A 126 -8.36 -28.48 -27.18
N ASP A 127 -9.46 -29.07 -27.67
CA ASP A 127 -9.72 -30.49 -27.47
C ASP A 127 -8.54 -31.32 -27.99
N VAL A 128 -8.04 -31.05 -29.20
CA VAL A 128 -6.88 -31.72 -29.79
C VAL A 128 -5.62 -31.55 -28.94
N LEU A 129 -5.30 -30.33 -28.51
CA LEU A 129 -4.10 -30.07 -27.71
C LEU A 129 -4.17 -30.70 -26.31
N SER A 130 -5.36 -30.81 -25.71
CA SER A 130 -5.57 -31.53 -24.45
C SER A 130 -5.32 -33.05 -24.59
N TYR A 131 -5.44 -33.63 -25.79
CA TYR A 131 -5.10 -35.04 -26.06
C TYR A 131 -3.59 -35.31 -26.23
N ALA A 132 -2.77 -34.28 -26.45
CA ALA A 132 -1.35 -34.42 -26.80
C ALA A 132 -0.41 -34.66 -25.59
N ASP A 133 -0.93 -34.71 -24.36
CA ASP A 133 -0.15 -34.49 -23.12
C ASP A 133 0.71 -33.21 -23.17
N ALA A 134 0.38 -32.26 -24.06
CA ALA A 134 1.03 -30.98 -24.18
C ALA A 134 0.61 -30.12 -22.99
N ARG A 135 1.53 -29.93 -22.03
CA ARG A 135 1.29 -29.18 -20.80
C ARG A 135 1.29 -27.67 -21.02
N SER A 136 0.47 -27.16 -21.92
CA SER A 136 -0.27 -25.94 -21.66
C SER A 136 -1.12 -25.58 -22.84
N LEU A 137 -2.23 -24.96 -22.51
CA LEU A 137 -2.99 -24.15 -23.42
C LEU A 137 -3.32 -22.83 -22.74
N SER A 138 -2.57 -21.79 -23.09
CA SER A 138 -2.80 -20.42 -22.61
C SER A 138 -3.29 -19.53 -23.74
N LEU A 139 -4.35 -18.77 -23.51
CA LEU A 139 -4.93 -17.85 -24.49
C LEU A 139 -4.47 -16.39 -24.25
N LEU A 140 -4.05 -15.71 -25.32
CA LEU A 140 -3.69 -14.27 -25.26
C LEU A 140 -4.91 -13.36 -25.39
N PRO A 141 -5.07 -12.30 -24.57
CA PRO A 141 -6.08 -11.25 -24.80
C PRO A 141 -5.85 -10.46 -26.11
N GLN A 142 -6.93 -9.95 -26.72
CA GLN A 142 -6.94 -9.32 -28.05
C GLN A 142 -6.22 -7.94 -28.13
N ASP A 143 -6.14 -7.16 -27.04
CA ASP A 143 -5.75 -5.73 -27.06
C ASP A 143 -4.45 -5.37 -26.31
N ALA A 144 -3.51 -6.31 -26.18
CA ALA A 144 -2.42 -6.23 -25.21
C ALA A 144 -1.15 -5.46 -25.59
N TYR A 145 -1.13 -4.70 -26.69
CA TYR A 145 0.04 -3.90 -27.01
C TYR A 145 0.11 -2.67 -26.07
N GLY A 146 0.80 -2.81 -24.93
CA GLY A 146 1.15 -1.69 -24.06
C GLY A 146 0.88 -1.85 -22.56
N ARG A 147 0.51 -3.04 -22.07
CA ARG A 147 0.47 -3.30 -20.61
C ARG A 147 1.79 -3.89 -20.14
N GLU A 148 2.43 -3.23 -19.19
CA GLU A 148 3.39 -3.89 -18.30
C GLU A 148 2.58 -4.49 -17.15
N ALA A 149 2.37 -5.81 -17.13
CA ALA A 149 1.88 -6.46 -15.93
C ALA A 149 2.96 -6.29 -14.84
N ARG A 150 2.57 -5.77 -13.68
CA ARG A 150 3.43 -5.74 -12.48
C ARG A 150 3.17 -7.02 -11.72
N ALA A 151 3.78 -8.11 -12.19
CA ALA A 151 3.60 -9.41 -11.55
C ALA A 151 4.61 -9.56 -10.41
N ASP A 152 4.20 -9.01 -9.27
CA ASP A 152 4.91 -8.96 -8.00
C ASP A 152 4.92 -10.36 -7.34
N TRP A 153 5.73 -11.28 -7.87
CA TRP A 153 5.74 -12.70 -7.47
C TRP A 153 6.66 -12.97 -6.28
N HIS A 154 6.17 -13.66 -5.24
CA HIS A 154 6.95 -14.03 -4.05
C HIS A 154 7.10 -15.54 -3.87
N TRP A 155 8.10 -15.92 -3.08
CA TRP A 155 8.30 -17.28 -2.58
C TRP A 155 8.77 -17.21 -1.12
N PRO A 156 8.07 -17.83 -0.15
CA PRO A 156 6.75 -18.49 -0.22
C PRO A 156 5.65 -17.63 -0.86
N VAL A 157 4.64 -18.28 -1.48
CA VAL A 157 3.59 -17.59 -2.24
C VAL A 157 2.50 -17.01 -1.33
N ARG A 158 2.03 -15.80 -1.63
CA ARG A 158 0.95 -15.10 -0.93
C ARG A 158 -0.38 -15.35 -1.63
N VAL A 159 -1.31 -16.01 -0.96
CA VAL A 159 -2.62 -16.40 -1.50
C VAL A 159 -3.73 -15.59 -0.85
N GLY A 160 -4.42 -14.78 -1.64
CA GLY A 160 -5.59 -14.02 -1.22
C GLY A 160 -6.88 -14.77 -1.50
N VAL A 161 -7.79 -14.78 -0.53
CA VAL A 161 -9.19 -15.17 -0.70
C VAL A 161 -10.10 -13.99 -0.35
N PRO A 162 -11.19 -13.74 -1.09
CA PRO A 162 -12.07 -12.64 -0.77
C PRO A 162 -12.82 -12.88 0.55
N ALA A 163 -13.13 -11.80 1.27
CA ALA A 163 -13.96 -11.88 2.48
C ALA A 163 -15.40 -12.35 2.19
N GLY A 164 -16.01 -12.99 3.19
CA GLY A 164 -17.37 -13.52 3.16
C GLY A 164 -17.43 -15.04 3.16
N THR A 165 -18.62 -15.59 3.39
CA THR A 165 -18.84 -17.01 3.73
C THR A 165 -18.23 -18.00 2.73
N ASP A 166 -18.31 -17.73 1.43
CA ASP A 166 -17.74 -18.65 0.43
C ASP A 166 -16.21 -18.59 0.36
N GLY A 167 -15.62 -17.41 0.62
CA GLY A 167 -14.17 -17.27 0.72
C GLY A 167 -13.61 -17.87 2.00
N GLU A 168 -14.35 -17.80 3.11
CA GLU A 168 -13.99 -18.42 4.39
C GLU A 168 -13.93 -19.95 4.28
N ARG A 169 -14.90 -20.58 3.62
CA ARG A 169 -14.85 -22.03 3.35
C ARG A 169 -13.63 -22.44 2.52
N LEU A 170 -13.23 -21.61 1.56
CA LEU A 170 -12.00 -21.85 0.78
C LEU A 170 -10.77 -21.72 1.67
N MET A 171 -10.73 -20.70 2.53
CA MET A 171 -9.64 -20.51 3.48
C MET A 171 -9.47 -21.73 4.39
N GLU A 172 -10.55 -22.21 5.00
CA GLU A 172 -10.56 -23.43 5.83
C GLU A 172 -10.01 -24.64 5.06
N SER A 173 -10.42 -24.80 3.80
CA SER A 173 -9.95 -25.91 2.94
C SER A 173 -8.46 -25.81 2.65
N PHE A 174 -7.93 -24.60 2.39
CA PHE A 174 -6.51 -24.39 2.11
C PHE A 174 -5.64 -24.51 3.36
N GLN A 175 -6.14 -24.10 4.52
CA GLN A 175 -5.48 -24.30 5.81
C GLN A 175 -5.41 -25.79 6.17
N ALA A 176 -6.50 -26.54 5.97
CA ALA A 176 -6.54 -27.98 6.19
C ALA A 176 -5.52 -28.75 5.33
N ALA A 177 -5.20 -28.25 4.13
CA ALA A 177 -4.15 -28.81 3.29
C ALA A 177 -2.75 -28.71 3.94
N GLY A 178 -2.52 -27.72 4.80
CA GLY A 178 -1.29 -27.54 5.59
C GLY A 178 -1.17 -28.48 6.79
N ASP A 179 -2.29 -28.81 7.44
CA ASP A 179 -2.28 -29.56 8.70
C ASP A 179 -2.05 -31.07 8.54
N ARG A 180 -2.15 -31.62 7.32
CA ARG A 180 -1.97 -33.06 7.07
C ARG A 180 -0.49 -33.46 7.00
N GLY A 181 0.15 -33.60 8.16
CA GLY A 181 1.37 -34.40 8.34
C GLY A 181 2.68 -33.61 8.37
N THR A 182 3.17 -33.15 7.20
CA THR A 182 4.52 -32.57 7.06
C THR A 182 4.58 -31.04 7.04
N ASN A 183 3.42 -30.35 7.10
CA ASN A 183 3.26 -28.89 7.20
C ASN A 183 4.09 -28.05 6.20
N TRP A 184 4.50 -28.61 5.06
CA TRP A 184 5.28 -27.86 4.06
C TRP A 184 4.41 -26.87 3.28
N VAL A 185 3.12 -27.17 3.10
CA VAL A 185 2.19 -26.27 2.38
C VAL A 185 2.06 -24.93 3.10
N ALA A 186 1.86 -24.93 4.42
CA ALA A 186 1.73 -23.68 5.18
C ALA A 186 3.06 -22.90 5.28
N GLN A 187 4.20 -23.57 5.08
CA GLN A 187 5.52 -22.93 5.01
C GLN A 187 5.83 -22.37 3.62
N LEU A 188 5.24 -22.92 2.56
CA LEU A 188 5.47 -22.50 1.17
C LEU A 188 4.33 -21.63 0.59
N ALA A 189 3.20 -21.53 1.28
CA ALA A 189 2.08 -20.67 0.90
C ALA A 189 1.36 -20.06 2.11
N HIS A 190 1.13 -18.75 2.06
CA HIS A 190 0.44 -18.00 3.11
C HIS A 190 -0.94 -17.55 2.62
N VAL A 191 -2.00 -18.10 3.20
CA VAL A 191 -3.39 -17.80 2.84
C VAL A 191 -3.95 -16.70 3.75
N ALA A 192 -4.60 -15.69 3.18
CA ALA A 192 -5.22 -14.60 3.93
C ALA A 192 -6.47 -14.02 3.26
N LYS A 193 -7.36 -13.41 4.05
CA LYS A 193 -8.48 -12.61 3.53
C LYS A 193 -7.94 -11.32 2.88
N VAL A 194 -8.48 -10.95 1.72
CA VAL A 194 -8.10 -9.72 0.99
C VAL A 194 -9.30 -8.81 0.73
N GLY A 195 -9.03 -7.51 0.58
CA GLY A 195 -10.05 -6.47 0.35
C GLY A 195 -10.68 -5.88 1.62
N VAL A 196 -10.19 -6.25 2.81
CA VAL A 196 -10.57 -5.65 4.10
C VAL A 196 -9.41 -4.82 4.64
N VAL A 197 -8.27 -5.46 4.88
CA VAL A 197 -7.06 -4.85 5.44
C VAL A 197 -5.84 -5.00 4.52
N ARG A 198 -5.84 -6.05 3.69
CA ARG A 198 -4.79 -6.37 2.72
C ARG A 198 -5.29 -6.12 1.31
N ASP A 199 -4.57 -5.30 0.56
CA ASP A 199 -4.92 -4.90 -0.81
C ASP A 199 -4.04 -5.58 -1.87
N ASP A 200 -3.16 -6.52 -1.52
CA ASP A 200 -2.25 -7.18 -2.48
C ASP A 200 -1.99 -8.67 -2.14
N CYS A 201 -1.83 -9.50 -3.17
CA CYS A 201 -1.46 -10.91 -3.08
C CYS A 201 -0.82 -11.41 -4.39
N ASP A 202 -0.04 -12.50 -4.34
CA ASP A 202 0.51 -13.09 -5.57
C ASP A 202 -0.58 -13.83 -6.35
N LEU A 203 -1.40 -14.61 -5.63
CA LEU A 203 -2.50 -15.40 -6.16
C LEU A 203 -3.82 -15.00 -5.51
N LEU A 204 -4.76 -14.47 -6.30
CA LEU A 204 -6.13 -14.23 -5.85
C LEU A 204 -7.02 -15.41 -6.25
N ILE A 205 -7.43 -16.24 -5.29
CA ILE A 205 -8.34 -17.36 -5.56
C ILE A 205 -9.76 -16.96 -5.16
N VAL A 206 -10.68 -16.94 -6.13
CA VAL A 206 -12.05 -16.48 -5.93
C VAL A 206 -13.09 -17.59 -6.13
N PRO A 207 -14.16 -17.62 -5.30
CA PRO A 207 -15.30 -18.52 -5.51
C PRO A 207 -16.04 -18.26 -6.83
N PRO A 208 -16.95 -19.18 -7.25
CA PRO A 208 -17.78 -19.01 -8.43
C PRO A 208 -18.49 -17.64 -8.49
N GLY A 209 -18.48 -17.02 -9.67
CA GLY A 209 -19.21 -15.76 -9.94
C GLY A 209 -18.57 -14.48 -9.35
N TRP A 210 -17.39 -14.58 -8.74
CA TRP A 210 -16.68 -13.41 -8.22
C TRP A 210 -16.01 -12.55 -9.29
N ALA A 211 -15.56 -13.13 -10.40
CA ALA A 211 -14.95 -12.37 -11.49
C ALA A 211 -15.89 -11.27 -12.01
N GLU A 212 -17.18 -11.57 -12.15
CA GLU A 212 -18.19 -10.60 -12.57
C GLU A 212 -18.40 -9.49 -11.54
N ARG A 213 -18.33 -9.83 -10.25
CA ARG A 213 -18.41 -8.85 -9.16
C ARG A 213 -17.21 -7.92 -9.19
N LEU A 214 -15.99 -8.45 -9.35
CA LEU A 214 -14.76 -7.66 -9.46
C LEU A 214 -14.79 -6.75 -10.69
N ALA A 215 -15.23 -7.28 -11.84
CA ALA A 215 -15.40 -6.50 -13.06
C ALA A 215 -16.46 -5.39 -12.90
N GLY A 216 -17.52 -5.62 -12.13
CA GLY A 216 -18.58 -4.64 -11.85
C GLY A 216 -18.20 -3.53 -10.86
N GLN A 217 -17.13 -3.70 -10.08
CA GLN A 217 -16.71 -2.71 -9.08
C GLN A 217 -15.93 -1.56 -9.73
N PRO A 218 -16.39 -0.31 -9.65
CA PRO A 218 -15.79 0.80 -10.40
C PRO A 218 -14.39 1.16 -9.93
N ASN A 219 -14.05 0.86 -8.68
CA ASN A 219 -12.80 1.27 -8.03
C ASN A 219 -12.35 0.14 -7.10
N LEU A 220 -11.64 -0.85 -7.67
CA LEU A 220 -11.09 -1.96 -6.92
C LEU A 220 -9.66 -1.61 -6.50
N ARG A 221 -9.38 -1.59 -5.19
CA ARG A 221 -8.02 -1.35 -4.66
C ARG A 221 -7.12 -2.58 -4.67
N LEU A 222 -7.74 -3.75 -4.64
CA LEU A 222 -7.06 -5.04 -4.65
C LEU A 222 -6.13 -5.18 -5.86
N ARG A 223 -4.92 -5.65 -5.61
CA ARG A 223 -3.91 -6.05 -6.57
C ARG A 223 -3.67 -7.55 -6.44
N ALA A 224 -3.43 -8.18 -7.59
CA ALA A 224 -3.13 -9.61 -7.64
C ALA A 224 -2.11 -9.86 -8.75
N GLY A 225 -1.07 -10.64 -8.47
CA GLY A 225 -0.13 -11.09 -9.51
C GLY A 225 -0.83 -11.96 -10.56
N PHE A 226 -1.73 -12.84 -10.12
CA PHE A 226 -2.57 -13.70 -10.96
C PHE A 226 -3.90 -14.03 -10.28
N VAL A 227 -4.96 -14.26 -11.05
CA VAL A 227 -6.31 -14.54 -10.54
C VAL A 227 -6.76 -15.95 -10.88
N ILE A 228 -7.29 -16.72 -9.93
CA ILE A 228 -7.84 -18.04 -10.17
C ILE A 228 -9.31 -18.03 -9.77
N CYS A 229 -10.20 -18.18 -10.75
CA CYS A 229 -11.63 -18.34 -10.51
C CYS A 229 -11.97 -19.83 -10.45
N LEU A 230 -12.63 -20.25 -9.38
CA LEU A 230 -13.16 -21.60 -9.25
C LEU A 230 -14.49 -21.71 -10.02
N ASP A 231 -14.43 -21.46 -11.32
CA ASP A 231 -15.56 -21.49 -12.26
C ASP A 231 -15.29 -22.49 -13.40
N ASP A 232 -16.35 -22.95 -14.05
CA ASP A 232 -16.25 -23.78 -15.26
C ASP A 232 -16.11 -22.93 -16.52
N ARG A 233 -15.34 -23.42 -17.50
CA ARG A 233 -15.14 -22.80 -18.82
C ARG A 233 -16.46 -22.44 -19.54
N ARG A 234 -17.52 -23.24 -19.34
CA ARG A 234 -18.83 -23.09 -19.99
C ARG A 234 -19.78 -22.17 -19.25
N SER A 235 -19.42 -21.70 -18.05
CA SER A 235 -20.29 -20.84 -17.23
C SER A 235 -20.40 -19.42 -17.78
N TRP A 236 -19.44 -18.96 -18.59
CA TRP A 236 -19.44 -17.60 -19.13
C TRP A 236 -19.85 -17.59 -20.60
N SER A 237 -20.74 -16.66 -20.98
CA SER A 237 -21.00 -16.40 -22.39
C SER A 237 -19.76 -15.78 -23.07
N GLU A 238 -19.58 -16.01 -24.37
CA GLU A 238 -18.40 -15.60 -25.13
C GLU A 238 -18.16 -14.07 -25.08
N VAL A 239 -19.23 -13.27 -25.19
CA VAL A 239 -19.18 -11.80 -25.15
C VAL A 239 -18.92 -11.28 -23.73
N ALA A 240 -19.55 -11.89 -22.71
CA ALA A 240 -19.30 -11.50 -21.32
C ALA A 240 -17.86 -11.82 -20.90
N ARG A 241 -17.32 -12.96 -21.37
CA ARG A 241 -15.98 -13.43 -21.04
C ARG A 241 -14.89 -12.43 -21.40
N ALA A 242 -14.83 -11.96 -22.64
CA ALA A 242 -13.78 -11.00 -23.04
C ALA A 242 -13.82 -9.70 -22.23
N SER A 243 -15.03 -9.17 -21.95
CA SER A 243 -15.20 -7.93 -21.20
C SER A 243 -14.91 -8.09 -19.71
N ILE A 244 -15.36 -9.19 -19.07
CA ILE A 244 -15.11 -9.47 -17.65
C ILE A 244 -13.61 -9.68 -17.42
N LEU A 245 -12.96 -10.42 -18.31
CA LEU A 245 -11.53 -10.71 -18.23
C LEU A 245 -10.69 -9.45 -18.34
N ASP A 246 -10.89 -8.63 -19.37
CA ASP A 246 -10.06 -7.45 -19.58
C ASP A 246 -10.22 -6.44 -18.43
N GLU A 247 -11.45 -6.19 -17.99
CA GLU A 247 -11.73 -5.29 -16.88
C GLU A 247 -11.16 -5.81 -15.56
N THR A 248 -11.27 -7.12 -15.29
CA THR A 248 -10.71 -7.73 -14.08
C THR A 248 -9.19 -7.65 -14.06
N LEU A 249 -8.52 -8.04 -15.16
CA LEU A 249 -7.06 -7.96 -15.28
C LEU A 249 -6.57 -6.51 -15.16
N LYS A 250 -7.28 -5.55 -15.78
CA LYS A 250 -6.93 -4.13 -15.73
C LYS A 250 -7.03 -3.56 -14.32
N LYS A 251 -8.12 -3.88 -13.62
CA LYS A 251 -8.38 -3.37 -12.28
C LYS A 251 -7.39 -3.94 -11.28
N LEU A 252 -7.13 -5.24 -11.34
CA LEU A 252 -6.21 -5.93 -10.44
C LEU A 252 -4.73 -5.73 -10.81
N GLY A 253 -4.41 -5.40 -12.06
CA GLY A 253 -3.02 -5.34 -12.54
C GLY A 253 -2.37 -6.72 -12.73
N ALA A 254 -3.18 -7.77 -12.87
CA ALA A 254 -2.72 -9.15 -12.93
C ALA A 254 -2.09 -9.54 -14.28
N ALA A 255 -1.09 -10.42 -14.23
CA ALA A 255 -0.45 -11.01 -15.41
C ALA A 255 -1.38 -11.97 -16.18
N GLY A 256 -2.36 -12.54 -15.48
CA GLY A 256 -3.33 -13.43 -16.06
C GLY A 256 -4.44 -13.86 -15.10
N ILE A 257 -5.35 -14.66 -15.62
CA ILE A 257 -6.50 -15.21 -14.94
C ILE A 257 -6.78 -16.63 -15.44
N ALA A 258 -7.19 -17.52 -14.53
CA ALA A 258 -7.56 -18.90 -14.84
C ALA A 258 -8.97 -19.23 -14.37
N LEU A 259 -9.64 -20.12 -15.11
CA LEU A 259 -10.82 -20.85 -14.66
C LEU A 259 -10.35 -22.26 -14.27
N ALA A 260 -10.26 -22.56 -12.98
CA ALA A 260 -9.68 -23.81 -12.48
C ALA A 260 -10.70 -24.94 -12.30
N GLY A 261 -11.99 -24.70 -12.60
CA GLY A 261 -13.08 -25.64 -12.41
C GLY A 261 -13.96 -25.28 -11.21
N HIS A 262 -15.21 -25.74 -11.22
CA HIS A 262 -16.15 -25.49 -10.14
C HIS A 262 -15.87 -26.38 -8.89
N PRO A 263 -16.01 -25.87 -7.64
CA PRO A 263 -15.81 -26.65 -6.41
C PRO A 263 -16.66 -27.92 -6.27
N ASP A 264 -17.75 -28.03 -7.05
CA ASP A 264 -18.56 -29.26 -7.10
C ASP A 264 -17.88 -30.43 -7.83
N ARG A 265 -16.81 -30.15 -8.60
CA ARG A 265 -16.10 -31.13 -9.44
C ARG A 265 -14.63 -31.33 -9.06
N LEU A 266 -14.09 -30.46 -8.22
CA LEU A 266 -12.74 -30.56 -7.68
C LEU A 266 -12.76 -30.54 -6.15
N ASP A 267 -11.86 -31.27 -5.51
CA ASP A 267 -11.61 -31.14 -4.07
C ASP A 267 -10.64 -29.94 -3.87
N PRO A 268 -11.08 -28.82 -3.27
CA PRO A 268 -10.25 -27.62 -3.13
C PRO A 268 -9.00 -27.87 -2.28
N GLU A 269 -9.06 -28.75 -1.28
CA GLU A 269 -7.91 -29.07 -0.41
C GLU A 269 -6.83 -29.80 -1.22
N TYR A 270 -7.22 -30.87 -1.91
CA TYR A 270 -6.31 -31.67 -2.73
C TYR A 270 -5.73 -30.87 -3.90
N TRP A 271 -6.58 -30.16 -4.64
CA TRP A 271 -6.16 -29.33 -5.77
C TRP A 271 -5.15 -28.25 -5.35
N TYR A 272 -5.44 -27.54 -4.25
CA TYR A 272 -4.55 -26.50 -3.75
C TYR A 272 -3.20 -27.06 -3.34
N ARG A 273 -3.18 -28.22 -2.66
CA ARG A 273 -1.93 -28.90 -2.31
C ARG A 273 -1.09 -29.25 -3.55
N GLU A 274 -1.70 -29.80 -4.59
CA GLU A 274 -0.98 -30.14 -5.83
C GLU A 274 -0.48 -28.88 -6.58
N LEU A 275 -1.21 -27.76 -6.50
CA LEU A 275 -0.76 -26.48 -7.05
C LEU A 275 0.53 -25.99 -6.35
N ILE A 276 0.53 -25.94 -5.01
CA ILE A 276 1.74 -25.51 -4.27
C ILE A 276 2.89 -26.49 -4.48
N ARG A 277 2.59 -27.79 -4.64
CA ARG A 277 3.58 -28.82 -4.97
C ARG A 277 4.33 -28.49 -6.25
N GLU A 278 3.62 -28.25 -7.34
CA GLU A 278 4.22 -27.94 -8.64
C GLU A 278 4.97 -26.61 -8.62
N LEU A 279 4.42 -25.58 -7.97
CA LEU A 279 5.12 -24.30 -7.79
C LEU A 279 6.47 -24.46 -7.05
N SER A 280 6.52 -25.36 -6.06
CA SER A 280 7.75 -25.64 -5.31
C SER A 280 8.86 -26.27 -6.15
N HIS A 281 8.52 -26.76 -7.34
CA HIS A 281 9.45 -27.35 -8.30
C HIS A 281 9.89 -26.36 -9.39
N ASP A 282 9.76 -25.04 -9.14
CA ASP A 282 10.08 -23.98 -10.10
C ASP A 282 9.31 -24.12 -11.44
N VAL A 283 8.12 -24.72 -11.37
CA VAL A 283 7.19 -24.78 -12.50
C VAL A 283 6.44 -23.45 -12.56
N PRO A 284 6.43 -22.75 -13.70
CA PRO A 284 5.63 -21.52 -13.86
C PRO A 284 4.16 -21.73 -13.51
N LEU A 285 3.54 -20.71 -12.92
CA LEU A 285 2.19 -20.78 -12.37
C LEU A 285 1.15 -21.38 -13.32
N HIS A 286 1.15 -20.99 -14.60
CA HIS A 286 0.18 -21.53 -15.57
C HIS A 286 0.36 -23.02 -15.81
N ALA A 287 1.60 -23.52 -15.83
CA ALA A 287 1.87 -24.95 -15.96
C ALA A 287 1.57 -25.70 -14.65
N ALA A 288 1.84 -25.09 -13.49
CA ALA A 288 1.48 -25.65 -12.19
C ALA A 288 -0.04 -25.80 -12.04
N LEU A 289 -0.80 -24.79 -12.49
CA LEU A 289 -2.27 -24.83 -12.51
C LEU A 289 -2.81 -25.94 -13.41
N TRP A 290 -2.22 -26.11 -14.59
CA TRP A 290 -2.56 -27.20 -15.50
C TRP A 290 -2.38 -28.56 -14.84
N GLU A 291 -1.20 -28.82 -14.27
CA GLU A 291 -0.88 -30.09 -13.61
C GLU A 291 -1.78 -30.37 -12.41
N ALA A 292 -2.02 -29.36 -11.57
CA ALA A 292 -2.94 -29.48 -10.43
C ALA A 292 -4.37 -29.77 -10.90
N GLY A 293 -4.83 -29.12 -11.96
CA GLY A 293 -6.14 -29.37 -12.57
C GLY A 293 -6.26 -30.80 -13.09
N MET A 294 -5.31 -31.25 -13.91
CA MET A 294 -5.31 -32.61 -14.45
C MET A 294 -5.34 -33.68 -13.36
N ARG A 295 -4.56 -33.50 -12.28
CA ARG A 295 -4.57 -34.42 -11.12
C ARG A 295 -5.89 -34.39 -10.37
N ALA A 296 -6.54 -33.23 -10.30
CA ALA A 296 -7.87 -33.07 -9.72
C ALA A 296 -9.01 -33.50 -10.68
N GLY A 297 -8.71 -33.89 -11.92
CA GLY A 297 -9.69 -34.33 -12.92
C GLY A 297 -10.47 -33.17 -13.58
N VAL A 298 -9.92 -31.96 -13.59
CA VAL A 298 -10.51 -30.76 -14.19
C VAL A 298 -9.58 -30.15 -15.24
N ASP A 299 -10.14 -29.56 -16.29
CA ASP A 299 -9.38 -28.92 -17.37
C ASP A 299 -9.37 -27.38 -17.18
N PRO A 300 -8.26 -26.81 -16.67
CA PRO A 300 -8.20 -25.39 -16.36
C PRO A 300 -8.03 -24.56 -17.63
N ASN A 301 -8.77 -23.46 -17.74
CA ASN A 301 -8.60 -22.51 -18.83
C ASN A 301 -7.78 -21.31 -18.38
N ILE A 302 -6.63 -21.07 -19.01
CA ILE A 302 -5.67 -20.05 -18.57
C ILE A 302 -5.54 -18.95 -19.62
N LEU A 303 -5.59 -17.71 -19.16
CA LEU A 303 -5.54 -16.50 -19.97
C LEU A 303 -4.49 -15.55 -19.41
N GLY A 304 -3.60 -15.02 -20.24
CA GLY A 304 -2.56 -14.10 -19.78
C GLY A 304 -1.40 -13.98 -20.76
N PHE A 305 -0.38 -13.21 -20.39
CA PHE A 305 0.81 -13.00 -21.22
C PHE A 305 1.88 -14.04 -20.92
N PRO A 306 2.28 -14.89 -21.89
CA PRO A 306 3.27 -15.94 -21.69
C PRO A 306 4.55 -15.45 -21.01
N ASP A 307 5.10 -14.31 -21.45
CA ASP A 307 6.33 -13.75 -20.89
C ASP A 307 6.18 -13.34 -19.41
N ASP A 308 5.00 -12.89 -19.00
CA ASP A 308 4.72 -12.53 -17.60
C ASP A 308 4.38 -13.78 -16.78
N LEU A 309 3.64 -14.73 -17.34
CA LEU A 309 3.30 -16.01 -16.70
C LEU A 309 4.54 -16.89 -16.46
N ASP A 310 5.49 -16.89 -17.39
CA ASP A 310 6.78 -17.60 -17.26
C ASP A 310 7.64 -17.03 -16.11
N ARG A 311 7.38 -15.79 -15.67
CA ARG A 311 8.05 -15.14 -14.53
C ARG A 311 7.40 -15.46 -13.18
N LEU A 312 6.22 -16.07 -13.15
CA LEU A 312 5.53 -16.46 -11.93
C LEU A 312 6.09 -17.80 -11.41
N ARG A 313 7.36 -17.79 -10.98
CA ARG A 313 8.10 -18.96 -10.48
C ARG A 313 9.27 -18.58 -9.56
N ILE A 314 9.90 -19.59 -8.95
CA ILE A 314 11.03 -19.47 -8.01
C ILE A 314 12.26 -18.83 -8.67
N LEU A 315 12.63 -19.22 -9.90
CA LEU A 315 13.82 -18.71 -10.59
C LEU A 315 13.79 -17.19 -10.74
N SER A 316 12.63 -16.60 -11.02
CA SER A 316 12.51 -15.15 -11.17
C SER A 316 12.74 -14.41 -9.85
N VAL A 317 12.41 -15.04 -8.71
CA VAL A 317 12.76 -14.54 -7.37
C VAL A 317 14.28 -14.59 -7.17
N ALA A 318 14.93 -15.70 -7.52
CA ALA A 318 16.38 -15.87 -7.40
C ALA A 318 17.16 -14.86 -8.26
N GLU A 319 16.78 -14.69 -9.53
CA GLU A 319 17.41 -13.73 -10.45
C GLU A 319 17.30 -12.29 -9.96
N ARG A 320 16.18 -11.95 -9.30
CA ARG A 320 15.97 -10.63 -8.70
C ARG A 320 16.87 -10.43 -7.47
N LEU A 321 16.95 -11.40 -6.58
CA LEU A 321 17.84 -11.33 -5.41
C LEU A 321 19.32 -11.25 -5.82
N ASP A 322 19.75 -12.00 -6.83
CA ASP A 322 21.12 -11.93 -7.35
C ASP A 322 21.44 -10.55 -7.97
N ARG A 323 20.49 -9.94 -8.68
CA ARG A 323 20.65 -8.57 -9.21
C ARG A 323 20.77 -7.54 -8.09
N GLN A 324 19.98 -7.67 -7.03
CA GLN A 324 20.07 -6.81 -5.85
C GLN A 324 21.42 -6.99 -5.14
N TRP A 325 21.88 -8.24 -4.98
CA TRP A 325 23.16 -8.57 -4.36
C TRP A 325 24.34 -8.00 -5.15
N GLY A 326 24.36 -8.18 -6.47
CA GLY A 326 25.39 -7.62 -7.34
C GLY A 326 25.43 -6.08 -7.39
N SER A 327 24.41 -5.40 -6.87
CA SER A 327 24.34 -3.94 -6.78
C SER A 327 24.91 -3.39 -5.46
N LEU A 328 25.27 -4.25 -4.50
CA LEU A 328 25.97 -3.83 -3.28
C LEU A 328 27.39 -3.35 -3.61
N PRO A 329 27.88 -2.29 -2.94
CA PRO A 329 29.28 -1.95 -3.02
C PRO A 329 30.12 -3.11 -2.49
N PRO A 330 31.32 -3.37 -3.05
CA PRO A 330 32.19 -4.42 -2.55
C PRO A 330 32.48 -4.20 -1.06
N PRO A 331 32.58 -5.26 -0.24
CA PRO A 331 32.94 -5.11 1.16
C PRO A 331 34.26 -4.37 1.28
N MET A 332 34.31 -3.36 2.15
CA MET A 332 35.58 -2.70 2.50
C MET A 332 36.50 -3.76 3.12
N PRO A 333 37.73 -3.94 2.63
CA PRO A 333 38.61 -4.96 3.18
C PRO A 333 39.01 -4.59 4.60
N ASP A 334 38.43 -5.30 5.58
CA ASP A 334 38.89 -5.29 6.96
C ASP A 334 40.20 -6.07 7.05
N GLY A 335 41.32 -5.35 6.90
CA GLY A 335 42.64 -5.95 7.00
C GLY A 335 42.97 -6.93 5.86
N PHE A 336 44.21 -7.41 5.87
CA PHE A 336 44.80 -8.27 4.84
C PHE A 336 44.24 -9.70 4.86
N GLU A 337 42.93 -9.89 4.71
CA GLU A 337 42.35 -11.21 4.45
C GLU A 337 42.12 -11.41 2.95
N LEU A 338 42.52 -12.60 2.47
CA LEU A 338 42.33 -13.03 1.08
C LEU A 338 40.85 -12.96 0.75
N ALA A 339 40.50 -12.25 -0.33
CA ALA A 339 39.13 -12.15 -0.83
C ALA A 339 38.50 -13.56 -0.88
N GLU A 340 37.48 -13.79 -0.05
CA GLU A 340 36.67 -14.99 -0.11
C GLU A 340 36.10 -15.14 -1.55
N ALA A 341 35.97 -16.38 -2.02
CA ALA A 341 35.38 -16.63 -3.32
C ALA A 341 33.99 -15.97 -3.39
N PRO A 342 33.59 -15.36 -4.53
CA PRO A 342 32.29 -14.72 -4.64
C PRO A 342 31.19 -15.73 -4.31
N GLU A 343 30.26 -15.34 -3.44
CA GLU A 343 29.14 -16.20 -3.06
C GLU A 343 28.43 -16.74 -4.32
N PRO A 344 28.01 -18.02 -4.31
CA PRO A 344 27.29 -18.60 -5.43
C PRO A 344 25.97 -17.86 -5.69
N ARG A 345 25.66 -17.70 -6.97
CA ARG A 345 24.41 -17.08 -7.43
C ARG A 345 23.23 -18.01 -7.17
N LEU A 346 22.17 -17.50 -6.56
CA LEU A 346 20.96 -18.29 -6.28
C LEU A 346 20.30 -18.78 -7.57
N ALA A 347 20.31 -17.95 -8.62
CA ALA A 347 19.71 -18.32 -9.90
C ALA A 347 20.42 -19.52 -10.54
N ASP A 348 21.73 -19.65 -10.36
CA ASP A 348 22.49 -20.78 -10.89
C ASP A 348 22.15 -22.07 -10.12
N LYS A 349 22.05 -22.01 -8.78
CA LYS A 349 21.55 -23.12 -7.96
C LYS A 349 20.15 -23.58 -8.40
N VAL A 350 19.23 -22.65 -8.65
CA VAL A 350 17.85 -22.98 -9.10
C VAL A 350 17.85 -23.59 -10.50
N ARG A 351 18.71 -23.13 -11.42
CA ARG A 351 18.80 -23.70 -12.77
C ARG A 351 19.41 -25.10 -12.78
N GLU A 352 20.35 -25.38 -11.88
CA GLU A 352 21.05 -26.67 -11.77
C GLU A 352 20.30 -27.67 -10.88
N GLY A 353 19.37 -27.20 -10.04
CA GLY A 353 18.61 -28.03 -9.11
C GLY A 353 17.62 -28.98 -9.81
N GLU A 354 17.53 -30.21 -9.28
CA GLU A 354 16.64 -31.25 -9.82
C GLU A 354 15.21 -31.24 -9.23
N PHE A 355 14.92 -30.39 -8.22
CA PHE A 355 13.58 -30.07 -7.69
C PHE A 355 12.58 -31.24 -7.59
N TYR A 356 13.01 -32.41 -7.09
CA TYR A 356 12.18 -33.62 -7.03
C TYR A 356 11.41 -33.78 -5.69
N SER A 357 11.54 -32.83 -4.75
CA SER A 357 10.93 -32.89 -3.43
C SER A 357 10.71 -31.49 -2.83
N GLU A 358 9.54 -31.28 -2.25
CA GLU A 358 9.13 -30.04 -1.60
C GLU A 358 9.99 -29.77 -0.35
N MET A 359 10.37 -30.85 0.35
CA MET A 359 11.15 -30.78 1.59
C MET A 359 12.66 -30.69 1.34
N GLU A 360 13.17 -31.27 0.24
CA GLU A 360 14.61 -31.23 -0.05
C GLU A 360 15.02 -30.03 -0.92
N PHE A 361 14.08 -29.42 -1.67
CA PHE A 361 14.38 -28.28 -2.55
C PHE A 361 13.47 -27.09 -2.31
N GLY A 362 12.16 -27.29 -2.23
CA GLY A 362 11.20 -26.18 -2.05
C GLY A 362 11.46 -25.37 -0.78
N LEU A 363 11.47 -26.05 0.38
CA LEU A 363 11.73 -25.44 1.69
C LEU A 363 13.17 -24.90 1.82
N PRO A 364 14.23 -25.65 1.47
CA PRO A 364 15.59 -25.11 1.48
C PRO A 364 15.77 -23.88 0.58
N THR A 365 15.12 -23.83 -0.59
CA THR A 365 15.18 -22.64 -1.45
C THR A 365 14.50 -21.44 -0.81
N ALA A 366 13.38 -21.63 -0.11
CA ALA A 366 12.73 -20.57 0.66
C ALA A 366 13.66 -20.04 1.79
N ASN A 367 14.39 -20.94 2.46
CA ASN A 367 15.37 -20.56 3.48
C ASN A 367 16.57 -19.82 2.86
N ASP A 368 17.15 -20.31 1.76
CA ASP A 368 18.23 -19.63 1.02
C ASP A 368 17.81 -18.20 0.61
N PHE A 369 16.55 -18.01 0.21
CA PHE A 369 16.01 -16.68 -0.12
C PHE A 369 15.86 -15.80 1.12
N ALA A 370 15.35 -16.35 2.23
CA ALA A 370 15.25 -15.61 3.49
C ALA A 370 16.63 -15.17 3.99
N ASP A 371 17.62 -16.07 3.93
CA ASP A 371 19.02 -15.78 4.31
C ASP A 371 19.61 -14.69 3.42
N ARG A 372 19.44 -14.79 2.08
CA ARG A 372 19.94 -13.76 1.16
C ARG A 372 19.25 -12.41 1.37
N LYS A 373 17.95 -12.38 1.67
CA LYS A 373 17.23 -11.14 2.04
C LYS A 373 17.81 -10.54 3.32
N MET A 374 18.03 -11.35 4.35
CA MET A 374 18.64 -10.90 5.60
C MET A 374 20.06 -10.36 5.37
N GLN A 375 20.87 -11.02 4.53
CA GLN A 375 22.20 -10.52 4.15
C GLN A 375 22.10 -9.18 3.38
N LEU A 376 21.15 -9.03 2.45
CA LEU A 376 20.91 -7.78 1.74
C LEU A 376 20.55 -6.63 2.70
N GLU A 377 19.71 -6.91 3.69
CA GLU A 377 19.32 -5.95 4.73
C GLU A 377 20.50 -5.55 5.62
N ASN A 378 21.29 -6.54 6.06
CA ASN A 378 22.47 -6.33 6.91
C ASN A 378 23.56 -5.51 6.20
N ASN A 379 23.77 -5.72 4.90
CA ASN A 379 24.78 -5.02 4.11
C ASN A 379 24.28 -3.68 3.52
N ARG A 380 23.01 -3.33 3.73
CA ARG A 380 22.46 -2.08 3.20
C ARG A 380 23.03 -0.87 3.95
N GLN A 381 23.75 -0.02 3.22
CA GLN A 381 24.24 1.26 3.76
C GLN A 381 23.06 2.21 4.05
N PRO A 382 23.12 2.98 5.15
CA PRO A 382 22.14 4.03 5.41
C PRO A 382 22.11 5.07 4.27
N ARG A 383 20.91 5.55 3.94
CA ARG A 383 20.68 6.58 2.92
C ARG A 383 19.97 7.77 3.54
N TRP A 384 20.13 8.95 2.95
CA TRP A 384 19.46 10.18 3.39
C TRP A 384 18.76 10.83 2.19
N ILE A 385 17.73 11.61 2.48
CA ILE A 385 17.19 12.59 1.54
C ILE A 385 18.28 13.63 1.32
N GLN A 386 18.66 13.84 0.06
CA GLN A 386 19.72 14.75 -0.34
C GLN A 386 19.23 15.73 -1.40
N GLY A 387 19.82 16.93 -1.39
CA GLY A 387 19.62 17.96 -2.38
C GLY A 387 20.94 18.37 -3.01
N ALA A 388 20.94 18.62 -4.32
CA ALA A 388 22.07 19.20 -5.03
C ALA A 388 21.61 20.31 -5.97
N ILE A 389 22.40 21.39 -6.08
CA ILE A 389 22.06 22.58 -6.86
C ILE A 389 23.00 22.67 -8.06
N ALA A 390 22.41 22.86 -9.25
CA ALA A 390 23.09 23.29 -10.46
C ALA A 390 22.64 24.71 -10.83
N ARG A 391 23.60 25.61 -10.97
CA ARG A 391 23.38 27.00 -11.34
C ARG A 391 23.42 27.16 -12.86
N PRO A 392 22.74 28.17 -13.43
CA PRO A 392 22.74 28.42 -14.88
C PRO A 392 24.11 28.86 -15.43
N GLU A 393 25.06 29.21 -14.56
CA GLU A 393 26.43 29.59 -14.94
C GLU A 393 27.40 28.40 -15.10
N SER A 394 27.16 27.30 -14.38
CA SER A 394 28.04 26.12 -14.38
C SER A 394 27.37 24.87 -14.92
N GLY A 395 26.07 24.70 -14.61
CA GLY A 395 25.26 23.52 -14.91
C GLY A 395 25.68 22.22 -14.20
N ASP A 396 26.73 22.27 -13.38
CA ASP A 396 27.17 21.14 -12.54
C ASP A 396 26.51 21.22 -11.16
N PHE A 397 26.15 20.06 -10.60
CA PHE A 397 25.48 19.90 -9.30
C PHE A 397 26.43 20.06 -8.09
N THR A 398 27.18 21.16 -8.06
CA THR A 398 28.21 21.44 -7.05
C THR A 398 28.00 22.76 -6.30
N ALA A 399 26.93 23.50 -6.61
CA ALA A 399 26.69 24.81 -6.02
C ALA A 399 26.16 24.72 -4.58
N GLY A 400 26.63 25.63 -3.72
CA GLY A 400 26.13 25.78 -2.35
C GLY A 400 24.95 26.73 -2.22
N SER A 401 24.70 27.53 -3.26
CA SER A 401 23.70 28.60 -3.25
C SER A 401 22.92 28.66 -4.57
N LEU A 402 21.72 29.24 -4.50
CA LEU A 402 20.89 29.56 -5.66
C LEU A 402 21.32 30.90 -6.27
N ALA A 403 21.37 30.98 -7.59
CA ALA A 403 21.54 32.23 -8.31
C ALA A 403 20.31 33.12 -8.15
N THR A 404 20.53 34.38 -7.75
CA THR A 404 19.48 35.40 -7.57
C THR A 404 18.73 35.64 -8.88
N GLU A 405 17.38 35.64 -8.82
CA GLU A 405 16.49 36.02 -9.93
C GLU A 405 16.73 35.23 -11.24
N LYS A 406 17.31 34.03 -11.15
CA LYS A 406 17.56 33.16 -12.29
C LYS A 406 17.03 31.75 -12.06
N PRO A 407 16.71 31.00 -13.13
CA PRO A 407 16.40 29.57 -13.03
C PRO A 407 17.60 28.79 -12.53
N ASN A 408 17.42 28.07 -11.42
CA ASN A 408 18.35 27.08 -10.89
C ASN A 408 17.74 25.69 -11.05
N LEU A 409 18.57 24.65 -11.13
CA LEU A 409 18.11 23.26 -11.14
C LEU A 409 18.47 22.60 -9.81
N VAL A 410 17.48 22.04 -9.13
CA VAL A 410 17.64 21.30 -7.88
C VAL A 410 17.31 19.84 -8.12
N ALA A 411 18.26 18.97 -7.82
CA ALA A 411 18.06 17.52 -7.83
C ALA A 411 17.80 17.04 -6.40
N VAL A 412 16.71 16.32 -6.20
CA VAL A 412 16.36 15.66 -4.94
C VAL A 412 16.43 14.15 -5.13
N PHE A 413 17.16 13.45 -4.28
CA PHE A 413 17.34 12.00 -4.38
C PHE A 413 17.56 11.37 -3.01
N ILE A 414 17.43 10.05 -2.94
CA ILE A 414 17.74 9.26 -1.75
C ILE A 414 19.01 8.47 -2.03
N GLY A 415 20.01 8.57 -1.16
CA GLY A 415 21.24 7.80 -1.33
C GLY A 415 22.21 7.94 -0.16
N PRO A 416 23.32 7.18 -0.15
CA PRO A 416 24.37 7.31 0.85
C PRO A 416 24.91 8.74 0.91
N SER A 417 25.16 9.25 2.11
CA SER A 417 25.78 10.56 2.29
C SER A 417 27.30 10.42 2.25
N LEU A 418 27.98 11.33 1.53
CA LEU A 418 29.44 11.46 1.54
C LEU A 418 29.96 12.26 2.75
N VAL A 419 29.05 12.94 3.45
CA VAL A 419 29.34 13.71 4.67
C VAL A 419 28.72 12.97 5.85
N GLU A 420 29.38 13.01 7.01
CA GLU A 420 28.83 12.45 8.24
C GLU A 420 27.53 13.18 8.60
N ARG A 421 26.50 12.41 8.95
CA ARG A 421 25.14 12.91 9.24
C ARG A 421 24.79 12.58 10.69
N ILE A 422 24.24 13.56 11.39
CA ILE A 422 23.75 13.40 12.77
C ILE A 422 22.22 13.22 12.84
N ASP A 423 21.52 13.57 11.77
CA ASP A 423 20.09 13.36 11.64
C ASP A 423 19.78 11.95 11.10
N ARG A 424 18.54 11.50 11.33
CA ARG A 424 18.14 10.12 11.01
C ARG A 424 18.24 9.85 9.51
N PRO A 425 18.71 8.65 9.10
CA PRO A 425 18.63 8.22 7.71
C PRO A 425 17.18 8.08 7.26
N PHE A 426 17.00 8.05 5.94
CA PHE A 426 15.76 7.69 5.29
C PHE A 426 15.42 6.21 5.62
N PRO A 427 14.16 5.90 5.98
CA PRO A 427 13.77 4.59 6.53
C PRO A 427 13.60 3.53 5.44
N ASP A 428 14.55 3.41 4.53
CA ASP A 428 14.38 2.49 3.41
C ASP A 428 14.48 1.02 3.77
N ARG A 429 15.08 0.67 4.91
CA ARG A 429 15.03 -0.70 5.48
C ARG A 429 13.61 -1.16 5.74
N GLU A 430 12.72 -0.20 5.80
CA GLU A 430 11.32 -0.46 5.93
C GLU A 430 10.60 -0.56 4.60
N PHE A 431 11.20 -0.61 3.40
CA PHE A 431 10.42 -0.97 2.21
C PHE A 431 10.64 -2.43 1.83
N ASP A 432 9.57 -3.10 1.39
CA ASP A 432 9.70 -4.40 0.75
C ASP A 432 10.12 -4.26 -0.72
N PHE A 433 11.40 -4.52 -1.01
CA PHE A 433 11.95 -4.52 -2.36
C PHE A 433 11.83 -5.87 -3.07
N ASN A 434 11.04 -6.81 -2.53
CA ASN A 434 10.75 -8.08 -3.20
C ASN A 434 10.15 -7.84 -4.57
N ASP A 435 9.40 -6.76 -4.78
CA ASP A 435 8.78 -6.42 -6.07
C ASP A 435 9.69 -5.59 -6.99
N GLY A 436 10.94 -5.37 -6.56
CA GLY A 436 11.92 -4.56 -7.26
C GLY A 436 11.99 -3.14 -6.69
N PRO A 437 12.48 -2.19 -7.49
CA PRO A 437 12.60 -0.80 -7.06
C PRO A 437 11.25 -0.16 -6.72
N ILE A 438 11.21 0.58 -5.61
CA ILE A 438 9.99 1.21 -5.09
C ILE A 438 9.79 2.57 -5.77
N PRO A 439 8.65 2.83 -6.42
CA PRO A 439 8.32 4.17 -6.90
C PRO A 439 7.90 5.05 -5.71
N LEU A 440 8.59 6.17 -5.54
CA LEU A 440 8.31 7.17 -4.52
C LEU A 440 7.98 8.50 -5.20
N GLN A 441 7.09 9.27 -4.61
CA GLN A 441 6.82 10.63 -5.01
C GLN A 441 7.65 11.59 -4.15
N VAL A 442 8.29 12.56 -4.78
CA VAL A 442 8.96 13.68 -4.13
C VAL A 442 8.05 14.90 -4.25
N GLN A 443 7.59 15.41 -3.11
CA GLN A 443 6.92 16.70 -3.02
C GLN A 443 7.90 17.72 -2.46
N PHE A 444 8.12 18.83 -3.18
CA PHE A 444 9.02 19.89 -2.77
C PHE A 444 8.25 21.20 -2.61
N GLU A 445 8.14 21.67 -1.38
CA GLU A 445 7.56 22.96 -0.99
C GLU A 445 8.68 23.97 -0.75
N LEU A 446 8.56 25.18 -1.29
CA LEU A 446 9.59 26.20 -1.16
C LEU A 446 8.97 27.58 -0.96
N ALA A 447 9.46 28.30 0.06
CA ALA A 447 9.16 29.71 0.29
C ALA A 447 10.21 30.59 -0.40
N ASN A 448 9.83 31.83 -0.74
CA ASN A 448 10.67 32.83 -1.41
C ASN A 448 11.21 32.43 -2.79
N ALA A 449 10.61 31.43 -3.44
CA ALA A 449 10.97 31.01 -4.79
C ALA A 449 9.77 30.38 -5.49
N SER A 450 9.73 30.51 -6.82
CA SER A 450 8.82 29.73 -7.67
C SER A 450 9.44 28.40 -8.05
N ILE A 451 8.64 27.34 -8.15
CA ILE A 451 9.13 25.97 -8.38
C ILE A 451 8.29 25.22 -9.41
N ALA A 452 8.97 24.48 -10.30
CA ALA A 452 8.34 23.56 -11.24
C ALA A 452 9.10 22.23 -11.34
N ALA A 453 8.39 21.11 -11.48
CA ALA A 453 9.00 19.81 -11.74
C ALA A 453 9.38 19.66 -13.23
N LEU A 454 10.54 19.07 -13.50
CA LEU A 454 11.04 18.80 -14.84
C LEU A 454 10.86 17.31 -15.17
N ARG A 455 9.86 16.97 -16.00
CA ARG A 455 9.49 15.56 -16.21
C ARG A 455 10.55 14.78 -17.01
N SER A 456 10.68 13.49 -16.74
CA SER A 456 11.67 12.57 -17.34
C SER A 456 11.68 12.55 -18.88
N THR A 457 10.56 12.75 -19.56
CA THR A 457 10.50 12.87 -21.03
C THR A 457 11.18 14.14 -21.54
N GLN A 458 11.01 15.26 -20.83
CA GLN A 458 11.70 16.52 -21.11
C GLN A 458 13.20 16.42 -20.79
N LEU A 459 13.55 15.60 -19.78
CA LEU A 459 14.93 15.32 -19.41
C LEU A 459 15.64 14.37 -20.39
N SER A 460 14.91 13.42 -20.98
CA SER A 460 15.44 12.50 -22.00
C SER A 460 15.87 13.29 -23.22
N ASP A 461 15.06 14.24 -23.69
CA ASP A 461 15.44 15.20 -24.74
C ASP A 461 16.65 16.08 -24.36
N LEU A 462 16.85 16.35 -23.07
CA LEU A 462 18.01 17.09 -22.54
C LEU A 462 19.29 16.24 -22.44
N LEU A 463 19.18 14.92 -22.24
CA LEU A 463 20.29 14.01 -21.96
C LEU A 463 20.68 13.08 -23.14
N GLN A 464 19.84 12.93 -24.17
CA GLN A 464 20.00 11.94 -25.27
C GLN A 464 21.29 12.11 -26.12
N TYR A 465 22.06 13.18 -25.94
CA TYR A 465 23.24 13.45 -26.77
C TYR A 465 24.60 13.22 -26.09
N GLY A 466 24.68 12.72 -24.84
CA GLY A 466 25.97 12.31 -24.25
C GLY A 466 27.02 13.43 -24.17
N ILE A 467 26.57 14.68 -24.03
CA ILE A 467 27.40 15.88 -23.91
C ILE A 467 27.38 16.32 -22.45
N THR A 468 28.52 16.80 -21.94
CA THR A 468 28.75 17.23 -20.56
C THR A 468 27.57 18.03 -20.00
N VAL A 469 26.98 17.53 -18.91
CA VAL A 469 25.73 18.00 -18.26
C VAL A 469 25.72 19.53 -18.03
N GLY A 470 26.88 20.17 -17.84
CA GLY A 470 26.99 21.60 -17.56
C GLY A 470 26.46 22.57 -18.63
N ASN A 471 26.91 22.45 -19.89
CA ASN A 471 26.66 23.51 -20.88
C ASN A 471 25.21 23.50 -21.43
N THR A 472 24.64 22.32 -21.65
CA THR A 472 23.28 22.17 -22.20
C THR A 472 22.20 22.58 -21.20
N VAL A 473 22.38 22.20 -19.93
CA VAL A 473 21.50 22.62 -18.83
C VAL A 473 21.59 24.14 -18.67
N SER A 474 22.79 24.71 -18.69
CA SER A 474 23.01 26.17 -18.62
C SER A 474 22.31 26.92 -19.76
N GLN A 475 22.47 26.46 -21.01
CA GLN A 475 21.87 27.11 -22.18
C GLN A 475 20.34 27.04 -22.18
N ARG A 476 19.76 25.90 -21.80
CA ARG A 476 18.30 25.72 -21.72
C ARG A 476 17.68 26.47 -20.53
N LEU A 477 18.36 26.53 -19.38
CA LEU A 477 17.92 27.38 -18.26
C LEU A 477 17.92 28.86 -18.68
N GLN A 478 18.89 29.29 -19.50
CA GLN A 478 18.90 30.63 -20.10
C GLN A 478 17.76 30.81 -21.11
N ASP A 479 17.46 29.81 -21.95
CA ASP A 479 16.34 29.85 -22.90
C ASP A 479 14.97 29.95 -22.19
N TYR A 480 14.76 29.19 -21.11
CA TYR A 480 13.58 29.29 -20.23
C TYR A 480 13.45 30.66 -19.53
N GLY A 481 14.57 31.38 -19.39
CA GLY A 481 14.55 32.77 -18.92
C GLY A 481 14.27 33.78 -20.04
N ALA A 482 14.61 33.43 -21.29
CA ALA A 482 14.59 34.32 -22.45
C ALA A 482 13.26 34.29 -23.24
N ASP A 483 12.50 33.20 -23.17
CA ASP A 483 11.20 33.03 -23.82
C ASP A 483 10.04 33.79 -23.14
N GLY A 484 10.32 34.50 -22.03
CA GLY A 484 9.30 35.21 -21.25
C GLY A 484 8.49 34.31 -20.32
N SER A 485 8.89 33.03 -20.14
CA SER A 485 8.33 32.12 -19.13
C SER A 485 8.76 32.47 -17.70
N ALA A 486 9.73 33.39 -17.55
CA ALA A 486 10.07 33.96 -16.26
C ALA A 486 8.82 34.65 -15.68
N PRO A 487 8.35 34.25 -14.49
CA PRO A 487 7.14 34.82 -13.93
C PRO A 487 7.34 36.33 -13.70
N ASP A 488 6.34 37.16 -14.05
CA ASP A 488 6.41 38.64 -14.01
C ASP A 488 6.64 39.14 -12.56
N PRO A 489 7.76 39.83 -12.26
CA PRO A 489 8.10 40.26 -10.89
C PRO A 489 7.15 41.29 -10.28
N LEU A 490 6.18 41.85 -11.03
CA LEU A 490 5.25 42.87 -10.54
C LEU A 490 3.87 42.37 -10.06
N GLU A 491 3.59 41.06 -10.10
CA GLU A 491 2.31 40.54 -9.62
C GLU A 491 2.27 40.41 -8.08
N ALA A 492 1.53 41.32 -7.44
CA ALA A 492 1.31 41.39 -5.99
C ALA A 492 0.50 40.20 -5.38
N GLU A 493 0.17 39.17 -6.17
CA GLU A 493 -0.65 38.02 -5.77
C GLU A 493 0.11 36.67 -5.80
N ARG A 494 1.45 36.66 -5.80
CA ARG A 494 2.17 35.38 -5.77
C ARG A 494 1.95 34.60 -4.47
N PRO A 495 1.81 33.26 -4.53
CA PRO A 495 1.84 32.42 -3.34
C PRO A 495 3.14 32.64 -2.56
N LEU A 496 3.02 32.80 -1.23
CA LEU A 496 4.18 32.88 -0.32
C LEU A 496 5.00 31.57 -0.30
N VAL A 497 4.37 30.45 -0.65
CA VAL A 497 4.93 29.11 -0.75
C VAL A 497 4.41 28.48 -2.03
N GLU A 498 5.29 27.88 -2.83
CA GLU A 498 4.92 27.07 -3.98
C GLU A 498 5.28 25.59 -3.77
N VAL A 499 4.63 24.69 -4.50
CA VAL A 499 4.86 23.24 -4.41
C VAL A 499 4.97 22.62 -5.81
N ALA A 500 5.93 21.71 -5.97
CA ALA A 500 6.05 20.87 -7.14
C ALA A 500 6.21 19.40 -6.73
N THR A 501 5.84 18.49 -7.63
CA THR A 501 5.95 17.05 -7.40
C THR A 501 6.56 16.35 -8.60
N ASP A 502 7.42 15.37 -8.32
CA ASP A 502 8.00 14.46 -9.30
C ASP A 502 8.15 13.07 -8.68
N SER A 503 8.57 12.07 -9.46
CA SER A 503 8.75 10.69 -8.98
C SER A 503 10.21 10.28 -9.02
N ILE A 504 10.61 9.44 -8.06
CA ILE A 504 11.89 8.74 -8.05
C ILE A 504 11.64 7.24 -7.89
N THR A 505 12.50 6.45 -8.51
CA THR A 505 12.57 5.01 -8.30
C THR A 505 13.71 4.70 -7.33
N LEU A 506 13.36 4.20 -6.15
CA LEU A 506 14.32 3.79 -5.12
C LEU A 506 14.71 2.32 -5.33
N PRO A 507 15.95 1.99 -5.68
CA PRO A 507 16.41 0.60 -5.71
C PRO A 507 16.60 0.05 -4.30
N ALA A 508 16.67 -1.27 -4.15
CA ALA A 508 16.96 -1.93 -2.88
C ALA A 508 18.28 -1.42 -2.25
N VAL A 509 19.27 -1.11 -3.09
CA VAL A 509 20.61 -0.67 -2.70
C VAL A 509 21.07 0.45 -3.61
N GLY A 510 21.88 1.38 -3.09
CA GLY A 510 22.45 2.49 -3.84
C GLY A 510 21.52 3.71 -3.88
N LYS A 511 21.85 4.68 -4.75
CA LYS A 511 21.10 5.91 -4.91
C LYS A 511 19.86 5.70 -5.78
N SER A 512 18.76 6.39 -5.45
CA SER A 512 17.63 6.53 -6.36
C SER A 512 18.04 7.31 -7.62
N GLU A 513 17.22 7.22 -8.65
CA GLU A 513 17.19 8.29 -9.65
C GLU A 513 16.78 9.62 -8.98
N PRO A 514 17.29 10.77 -9.46
CA PRO A 514 16.92 12.07 -8.93
C PRO A 514 15.61 12.60 -9.54
N ALA A 515 14.79 13.23 -8.70
CA ALA A 515 13.73 14.14 -9.10
C ALA A 515 14.32 15.53 -9.37
N TYR A 516 13.89 16.17 -10.46
CA TYR A 516 14.45 17.44 -10.89
C TYR A 516 13.44 18.58 -10.80
N PHE A 517 13.85 19.68 -10.17
CA PHE A 517 13.02 20.85 -9.96
C PHE A 517 13.73 22.10 -10.45
N ILE A 518 13.04 22.92 -11.24
CA ILE A 518 13.50 24.24 -11.60
C ILE A 518 13.03 25.22 -10.51
N VAL A 519 13.96 26.01 -9.98
CA VAL A 519 13.74 26.93 -8.86
C VAL A 519 14.14 28.35 -9.27
N TRP A 520 13.20 29.28 -9.13
CA TRP A 520 13.41 30.71 -9.39
C TRP A 520 13.26 31.52 -8.10
N PRO A 521 14.37 31.97 -7.49
CA PRO A 521 14.32 32.83 -6.32
C PRO A 521 13.54 34.12 -6.60
N GLN A 522 12.69 34.53 -5.66
CA GLN A 522 11.98 35.80 -5.70
C GLN A 522 12.96 36.98 -5.60
N ALA A 523 12.58 38.12 -6.20
CA ALA A 523 13.40 39.32 -6.17
C ALA A 523 13.65 39.79 -4.73
N GLY A 524 14.92 40.06 -4.40
CA GLY A 524 15.35 40.50 -3.06
C GLY A 524 15.40 39.41 -1.99
N ALA A 525 15.07 38.15 -2.28
CA ALA A 525 15.22 37.05 -1.34
C ALA A 525 16.70 36.69 -1.12
N VAL A 526 17.09 36.46 0.15
CA VAL A 526 18.46 36.10 0.54
C VAL A 526 18.61 34.63 0.95
N LYS A 527 17.49 33.97 1.24
CA LYS A 527 17.42 32.56 1.63
C LYS A 527 16.16 31.92 1.06
N ALA A 528 16.31 30.71 0.55
CA ALA A 528 15.20 29.82 0.23
C ALA A 528 15.10 28.75 1.33
N SER A 529 13.90 28.59 1.89
CA SER A 529 13.60 27.62 2.93
C SER A 529 12.35 26.84 2.54
N GLY A 530 12.37 25.54 2.74
CA GLY A 530 11.34 24.65 2.24
C GLY A 530 11.30 23.30 2.94
N ARG A 531 10.39 22.44 2.45
CA ARG A 531 10.19 21.08 2.93
C ARG A 531 10.18 20.11 1.75
N ILE A 532 10.91 19.02 1.88
CA ILE A 532 10.86 17.86 1.00
C ILE A 532 10.05 16.79 1.71
N ALA A 533 8.96 16.32 1.12
CA ALA A 533 8.22 15.16 1.59
C ALA A 533 8.39 14.01 0.60
N ILE A 534 8.89 12.88 1.09
CA ILE A 534 8.92 11.63 0.33
C ILE A 534 7.63 10.88 0.64
N ILE A 535 6.84 10.62 -0.40
CA ILE A 535 5.48 10.07 -0.31
C ILE A 535 5.43 8.73 -1.03
N HIS A 536 4.91 7.70 -0.35
CA HIS A 536 4.62 6.39 -0.92
C HIS A 536 3.15 6.05 -0.66
N ASN A 537 2.39 5.67 -1.70
CA ASN A 537 0.97 5.34 -1.55
C ASN A 537 0.12 6.45 -0.86
N ASN A 538 0.40 7.72 -1.17
CA ASN A 538 -0.17 8.91 -0.52
C ASN A 538 0.03 8.90 1.02
N ARG A 539 1.15 8.33 1.48
CA ARG A 539 1.62 8.40 2.86
C ARG A 539 3.01 9.01 2.93
N ILE A 540 3.25 9.85 3.91
CA ILE A 540 4.55 10.50 4.10
C ILE A 540 5.52 9.50 4.74
N ALA A 541 6.50 9.03 3.97
CA ALA A 541 7.57 8.17 4.45
C ALA A 541 8.50 8.95 5.40
N GLN A 542 8.95 10.12 4.96
CA GLN A 542 9.79 11.04 5.74
C GLN A 542 9.68 12.45 5.16
N THR A 543 9.80 13.47 6.01
CA THR A 543 10.04 14.86 5.57
C THR A 543 11.42 15.34 5.98
N ALA A 544 11.96 16.27 5.20
CA ALA A 544 13.20 16.97 5.47
C ALA A 544 13.06 18.46 5.20
N THR A 545 13.67 19.29 6.04
CA THR A 545 13.87 20.71 5.73
C THR A 545 14.86 20.83 4.59
N PHE A 546 14.67 21.86 3.78
CA PHE A 546 15.61 22.29 2.75
C PHE A 546 15.96 23.75 3.00
N GLU A 547 17.24 24.08 3.09
CA GLU A 547 17.73 25.45 3.18
C GLU A 547 18.87 25.70 2.21
N ALA A 548 18.79 26.81 1.47
CA ALA A 548 19.84 27.28 0.59
C ALA A 548 19.95 28.81 0.63
N ASN A 549 21.18 29.32 0.64
CA ASN A 549 21.44 30.75 0.47
C ASN A 549 21.14 31.17 -0.98
N ILE A 550 20.71 32.42 -1.18
CA ILE A 550 20.50 33.02 -2.50
C ILE A 550 21.55 34.12 -2.70
N GLY A 551 22.39 34.00 -3.72
CA GLY A 551 23.43 34.99 -3.99
C GLY A 551 24.67 34.45 -4.72
N PRO A 552 25.87 35.01 -4.44
CA PRO A 552 27.12 34.51 -4.99
C PRO A 552 27.42 33.10 -4.49
N ASP A 553 28.06 32.28 -5.32
CA ASP A 553 28.33 30.89 -4.95
C ASP A 553 29.37 30.76 -3.84
N GLU A 554 29.13 29.80 -2.97
CA GLU A 554 30.05 29.45 -1.89
C GLU A 554 31.14 28.52 -2.44
N ALA A 555 32.34 28.56 -1.84
CA ALA A 555 33.45 27.73 -2.30
C ALA A 555 33.09 26.23 -2.17
N PRO A 556 33.22 25.42 -3.25
CA PRO A 556 32.96 23.99 -3.19
C PRO A 556 33.84 23.28 -2.15
N PRO A 557 33.35 22.24 -1.45
CA PRO A 557 32.04 21.60 -1.61
C PRO A 557 30.99 22.21 -0.67
N ALA A 558 30.34 23.29 -1.09
CA ALA A 558 29.16 23.81 -0.41
C ALA A 558 27.90 23.10 -0.97
N ARG A 559 26.94 22.78 -0.12
CA ARG A 559 25.70 22.07 -0.47
C ARG A 559 24.52 22.70 0.28
N PRO A 560 23.29 22.61 -0.26
CA PRO A 560 22.12 22.96 0.52
C PRO A 560 22.03 22.11 1.79
N ILE A 561 21.52 22.70 2.85
CA ILE A 561 21.26 21.99 4.10
C ILE A 561 19.93 21.26 3.90
N VAL A 562 20.01 19.93 3.87
CA VAL A 562 18.83 19.06 3.93
C VAL A 562 18.89 18.31 5.25
N GLN A 563 17.87 18.37 6.09
CA GLN A 563 17.85 17.70 7.40
C GLN A 563 16.50 17.04 7.62
N ALA A 564 16.47 15.78 8.05
CA ALA A 564 15.21 15.14 8.41
C ALA A 564 14.47 15.98 9.46
N GLU A 565 13.18 16.22 9.28
CA GLU A 565 12.34 16.91 10.27
C GLU A 565 11.76 15.91 11.27
N GLN A 566 11.44 14.72 10.77
CA GLN A 566 10.64 13.73 11.48
C GLN A 566 11.39 12.46 11.80
N ALA A 567 10.97 11.84 12.91
CA ALA A 567 11.06 10.40 13.03
C ALA A 567 10.42 9.76 11.78
N PRO A 568 11.15 8.91 11.04
CA PRO A 568 10.55 8.16 9.95
C PRO A 568 9.31 7.40 10.41
N LEU A 569 8.42 7.03 9.48
CA LEU A 569 7.40 6.02 9.80
C LEU A 569 8.12 4.85 10.47
N PRO A 570 7.59 4.26 11.57
CA PRO A 570 8.36 3.27 12.31
C PRO A 570 8.60 1.98 11.54
N ARG A 571 7.67 1.62 10.64
CA ARG A 571 7.72 0.45 9.73
C ARG A 571 6.84 0.69 8.50
N LEU A 572 7.45 0.75 7.33
CA LEU A 572 6.86 0.73 5.98
C LEU A 572 6.89 -0.65 5.28
N GLN A 573 7.37 -1.73 5.93
CA GLN A 573 7.77 -2.96 5.19
C GLN A 573 6.59 -3.54 4.41
N ASP A 574 5.40 -3.39 4.99
CA ASP A 574 4.15 -3.84 4.40
C ASP A 574 3.37 -2.69 3.73
N ALA A 575 3.94 -1.50 3.60
CA ALA A 575 3.31 -0.34 2.97
C ALA A 575 2.82 -0.59 1.52
N PRO A 576 3.43 -1.50 0.73
CA PRO A 576 2.84 -1.93 -0.55
C PRO A 576 1.52 -2.70 -0.38
N GLN A 577 1.36 -3.45 0.72
CA GLN A 577 0.20 -4.31 1.00
C GLN A 577 -0.87 -3.62 1.85
N ARG A 578 -0.51 -2.54 2.55
CA ARG A 578 -1.43 -1.71 3.34
C ARG A 578 -2.35 -0.92 2.44
N ARG A 579 -3.56 -0.68 2.94
CA ARG A 579 -4.58 0.09 2.24
C ARG A 579 -4.06 1.49 1.90
N LYS A 580 -4.00 1.79 0.60
CA LYS A 580 -3.53 3.09 0.09
C LYS A 580 -4.36 4.25 0.67
N PHE A 581 -3.70 5.35 1.01
CA PHE A 581 -4.39 6.58 1.39
C PHE A 581 -4.92 7.29 0.15
N ASP A 582 -6.09 7.91 0.23
CA ASP A 582 -6.66 8.68 -0.88
C ASP A 582 -5.99 10.04 -1.02
N MET A 583 -5.45 10.58 0.09
CA MET A 583 -4.96 11.94 0.15
C MET A 583 -4.02 12.14 1.34
N THR A 584 -3.00 12.97 1.14
CA THR A 584 -2.09 13.45 2.18
C THR A 584 -2.30 14.96 2.36
N MET A 585 -2.33 15.42 3.59
CA MET A 585 -2.39 16.84 3.96
C MET A 585 -1.23 17.20 4.87
N ILE A 586 -0.51 18.27 4.54
CA ILE A 586 0.51 18.88 5.40
C ILE A 586 -0.02 20.25 5.83
N VAL A 587 -0.24 20.41 7.14
CA VAL A 587 -0.63 21.67 7.75
C VAL A 587 0.59 22.26 8.45
N ALA A 588 0.99 23.45 8.03
CA ALA A 588 2.26 24.03 8.41
C ALA A 588 2.16 25.54 8.63
N ASP A 589 2.82 26.06 9.66
CA ASP A 589 3.00 27.51 9.89
C ASP A 589 4.47 27.94 9.91
N ASP A 590 5.39 27.03 9.62
CA ASP A 590 6.83 27.23 9.59
C ASP A 590 7.37 27.69 8.23
N LEU A 591 6.54 27.67 7.19
CA LEU A 591 6.87 28.17 5.86
C LEU A 591 6.05 29.43 5.54
N GLY A 592 6.72 30.52 5.17
CA GLY A 592 6.07 31.74 4.65
C GLY A 592 5.25 32.55 5.68
N ASP A 593 5.57 32.43 6.98
CA ASP A 593 4.99 33.20 8.11
C ASP A 593 3.45 33.13 8.24
N ARG A 594 2.81 32.12 7.65
CA ARG A 594 1.35 31.93 7.65
C ARG A 594 0.99 30.47 7.76
N LEU A 595 -0.22 30.19 8.26
CA LEU A 595 -0.77 28.84 8.22
C LEU A 595 -1.09 28.47 6.77
N ASN A 596 -0.41 27.44 6.29
CA ASN A 596 -0.51 26.88 4.95
C ASN A 596 -0.98 25.43 5.02
N LEU A 597 -1.71 25.02 3.99
CA LEU A 597 -2.12 23.65 3.77
C LEU A 597 -1.62 23.21 2.40
N THR A 598 -0.86 22.11 2.37
CA THR A 598 -0.49 21.42 1.15
C THR A 598 -1.25 20.11 1.07
N ILE A 599 -1.90 19.86 -0.06
CA ILE A 599 -2.65 18.63 -0.34
C ILE A 599 -1.96 17.89 -1.47
N ASN A 600 -1.65 16.61 -1.24
CA ASN A 600 -1.20 15.67 -2.26
C ASN A 600 -2.27 14.61 -2.52
N ARG A 601 -2.55 14.36 -3.81
CA ARG A 601 -3.43 13.28 -4.24
C ARG A 601 -2.92 12.67 -5.54
N ASP A 602 -2.42 11.44 -5.46
CA ASP A 602 -2.03 10.61 -6.61
C ASP A 602 -1.01 11.29 -7.53
N GLY A 603 0.09 11.83 -6.99
CA GLY A 603 1.13 12.44 -7.83
C GLY A 603 0.95 13.95 -8.05
N SER A 604 -0.20 14.52 -7.67
CA SER A 604 -0.50 15.95 -7.86
C SER A 604 -0.57 16.67 -6.50
N ALA A 605 0.17 17.77 -6.36
CA ALA A 605 0.12 18.61 -5.16
C ALA A 605 -0.41 20.02 -5.42
N LYS A 606 -1.07 20.60 -4.41
CA LYS A 606 -1.46 22.02 -4.36
C LYS A 606 -1.20 22.57 -2.97
N THR A 607 -0.69 23.78 -2.89
CA THR A 607 -0.46 24.49 -1.62
C THR A 607 -1.17 25.83 -1.61
N GLY A 608 -1.51 26.33 -0.43
CA GLY A 608 -2.22 27.59 -0.26
C GLY A 608 -2.36 28.00 1.20
N SER A 609 -2.54 29.30 1.45
CA SER A 609 -2.78 29.80 2.80
C SER A 609 -4.21 29.55 3.24
N ILE A 610 -4.34 29.05 4.47
CA ILE A 610 -5.62 28.80 5.14
C ILE A 610 -5.81 29.74 6.34
N SER A 611 -5.12 30.89 6.35
CA SER A 611 -5.23 31.86 7.44
C SER A 611 -6.62 32.52 7.54
N ASN A 612 -7.40 32.50 6.46
CA ASN A 612 -8.76 33.03 6.40
C ASN A 612 -9.79 32.15 7.15
N ILE A 613 -9.49 30.88 7.45
CA ILE A 613 -10.39 29.97 8.17
C ILE A 613 -10.11 29.87 9.67
N THR A 614 -9.13 30.60 10.20
CA THR A 614 -8.76 30.54 11.62
C THR A 614 -9.93 30.86 12.55
N SER A 615 -10.83 31.79 12.19
CA SER A 615 -12.02 32.11 12.99
C SER A 615 -13.04 30.96 13.05
N GLY A 616 -13.23 30.25 11.92
CA GLY A 616 -14.08 29.06 11.85
C GLY A 616 -13.52 27.91 12.69
N ILE A 617 -12.18 27.72 12.65
CA ILE A 617 -11.48 26.75 13.48
C ILE A 617 -11.71 27.03 14.97
N SER A 618 -11.51 28.28 15.42
CA SER A 618 -11.74 28.66 16.82
C SER A 618 -13.20 28.48 17.23
N THR A 619 -14.16 28.76 16.34
CA THR A 619 -15.59 28.58 16.62
C THR A 619 -15.93 27.10 16.80
N ILE A 620 -15.41 26.22 15.95
CA ILE A 620 -15.58 24.77 16.07
C ILE A 620 -14.99 24.29 17.40
N GLN A 621 -13.76 24.70 17.73
CA GLN A 621 -13.08 24.30 18.96
C GLN A 621 -13.86 24.73 20.22
N ASN A 622 -14.35 25.97 20.25
CA ASN A 622 -15.17 26.47 21.37
C ASN A 622 -16.50 25.70 21.47
N THR A 623 -17.14 25.41 20.33
CA THR A 623 -18.41 24.65 20.30
C THR A 623 -18.22 23.24 20.87
N ILE A 624 -17.12 22.57 20.52
CA ILE A 624 -16.76 21.25 21.07
C ILE A 624 -16.52 21.36 22.57
N TYR A 625 -15.74 22.35 23.00
CA TYR A 625 -15.45 22.57 24.41
C TYR A 625 -16.71 22.80 25.26
N ASP A 626 -17.67 23.55 24.73
CA ASP A 626 -18.92 23.83 25.44
C ASP A 626 -19.83 22.61 25.51
N VAL A 627 -19.94 21.82 24.44
CA VAL A 627 -20.82 20.63 24.44
C VAL A 627 -20.28 19.52 25.34
N THR A 628 -18.97 19.29 25.39
CA THR A 628 -18.37 18.22 26.21
C THR A 628 -18.35 18.53 27.72
N ARG A 629 -18.72 19.76 28.12
CA ARG A 629 -18.78 20.22 29.53
C ARG A 629 -20.18 20.26 30.14
N ARG A 630 -21.23 19.97 29.38
CA ARG A 630 -22.63 20.01 29.89
C ARG A 630 -22.83 18.99 31.01
N ASP A 631 -23.83 19.12 31.88
CA ASP A 631 -24.04 18.13 32.97
C ASP A 631 -25.08 17.03 32.67
N GLU A 632 -25.90 17.21 31.64
CA GLU A 632 -27.02 16.33 31.32
C GLU A 632 -26.65 15.34 30.20
N ARG A 633 -27.16 14.09 30.29
CA ARG A 633 -27.12 13.13 29.18
C ARG A 633 -28.15 13.58 28.14
N LEU A 634 -27.72 13.70 26.90
CA LEU A 634 -28.59 14.16 25.82
C LEU A 634 -29.62 13.07 25.47
N GLN A 635 -30.83 13.50 25.08
CA GLN A 635 -31.84 12.58 24.55
C GLN A 635 -31.42 12.10 23.15
N ILE A 636 -32.25 11.26 22.50
CA ILE A 636 -32.05 10.84 21.12
C ILE A 636 -31.68 12.06 20.26
N ILE A 637 -30.62 11.96 19.43
CA ILE A 637 -30.02 13.10 18.71
C ILE A 637 -31.05 13.96 17.96
N THR A 638 -32.10 13.32 17.44
CA THR A 638 -33.17 13.96 16.69
C THR A 638 -34.15 14.78 17.54
N GLU A 639 -34.19 14.56 18.84
CA GLU A 639 -35.14 15.16 19.78
C GLU A 639 -34.49 16.23 20.68
N ASP A 640 -33.17 16.16 20.86
CA ASP A 640 -32.42 17.11 21.69
C ASP A 640 -32.12 18.41 20.93
N LYS A 641 -32.84 19.48 21.29
CA LYS A 641 -32.65 20.81 20.69
C LYS A 641 -31.25 21.36 20.92
N ASN A 642 -30.66 21.14 22.09
CA ASN A 642 -29.36 21.67 22.44
C ASN A 642 -28.23 20.96 21.68
N LEU A 643 -28.41 19.68 21.36
CA LEU A 643 -27.51 18.94 20.46
C LEU A 643 -27.73 19.34 19.01
N GLY A 644 -28.98 19.55 18.60
CA GLY A 644 -29.32 20.06 17.27
C GLY A 644 -28.64 21.40 16.97
N ASP A 645 -28.64 22.33 17.93
CA ASP A 645 -27.95 23.62 17.79
C ASP A 645 -26.42 23.44 17.69
N VAL A 646 -25.83 22.53 18.46
CA VAL A 646 -24.40 22.20 18.37
C VAL A 646 -24.06 21.63 16.98
N LEU A 647 -24.84 20.65 16.51
CA LEU A 647 -24.64 20.05 15.19
C LEU A 647 -24.84 21.07 14.06
N TYR A 648 -25.77 22.02 14.20
CA TYR A 648 -25.91 23.13 13.27
C TYR A 648 -24.67 24.03 13.25
N LEU A 649 -24.18 24.45 14.41
CA LEU A 649 -22.98 25.30 14.51
C LEU A 649 -21.76 24.62 13.90
N LEU A 650 -21.56 23.33 14.20
CA LEU A 650 -20.49 22.53 13.62
C LEU A 650 -20.66 22.37 12.11
N ALA A 651 -21.86 22.06 11.62
CA ALA A 651 -22.12 21.86 10.19
C ALA A 651 -21.99 23.16 9.40
N ALA A 652 -22.45 24.29 9.92
CA ALA A 652 -22.35 25.59 9.25
C ALA A 652 -20.90 26.07 9.11
N ASN A 653 -20.12 25.99 10.19
CA ASN A 653 -18.69 26.33 10.15
C ASN A 653 -17.89 25.31 9.34
N GLY A 654 -18.20 24.02 9.51
CA GLY A 654 -17.61 22.92 8.76
C GLY A 654 -17.86 23.00 7.26
N ALA A 655 -19.05 23.45 6.84
CA ALA A 655 -19.40 23.66 5.43
C ALA A 655 -18.65 24.88 4.86
N THR A 656 -18.44 25.91 5.68
CA THR A 656 -17.62 27.07 5.30
C THR A 656 -16.18 26.63 5.03
N ILE A 657 -15.60 25.81 5.90
CA ILE A 657 -14.26 25.23 5.69
C ILE A 657 -14.26 24.36 4.42
N TYR A 658 -15.25 23.47 4.27
CA TYR A 658 -15.34 22.61 3.08
C TYR A 658 -15.39 23.41 1.78
N ASN A 659 -16.28 24.41 1.68
CA ASN A 659 -16.41 25.24 0.47
C ASN A 659 -15.11 25.98 0.13
N MET A 660 -14.42 26.54 1.13
CA MET A 660 -13.14 27.21 0.90
C MET A 660 -12.04 26.23 0.46
N LEU A 661 -12.01 25.03 1.03
CA LEU A 661 -11.08 23.98 0.61
C LEU A 661 -11.41 23.50 -0.82
N SER A 662 -12.68 23.29 -1.16
CA SER A 662 -13.12 22.92 -2.51
C SER A 662 -12.78 23.99 -3.55
N GLU A 663 -12.93 25.27 -3.22
CA GLU A 663 -12.55 26.38 -4.09
C GLU A 663 -11.02 26.47 -4.28
N GLY A 664 -10.25 26.50 -3.19
CA GLY A 664 -8.79 26.65 -3.23
C GLY A 664 -8.06 25.41 -3.79
N TYR A 665 -8.61 24.22 -3.55
CA TYR A 665 -7.99 22.93 -3.90
C TYR A 665 -8.86 22.12 -4.86
N ARG A 666 -9.60 22.81 -5.75
CA ARG A 666 -10.47 22.19 -6.75
C ARG A 666 -9.80 21.02 -7.48
N GLY A 667 -10.48 19.89 -7.56
CA GLY A 667 -9.98 18.66 -8.14
C GLY A 667 -9.18 17.77 -7.18
N MET A 668 -8.77 18.28 -6.01
CA MET A 668 -8.17 17.47 -4.94
C MET A 668 -9.23 17.03 -3.92
N ILE A 669 -10.04 17.97 -3.44
CA ILE A 669 -11.05 17.72 -2.40
C ILE A 669 -12.32 17.08 -2.97
N ASP A 670 -12.77 17.53 -4.14
CA ASP A 670 -14.06 17.12 -4.71
C ASP A 670 -13.97 15.83 -5.54
N LYS A 671 -12.76 15.28 -5.72
CA LYS A 671 -12.58 14.03 -6.47
C LYS A 671 -13.17 12.88 -5.63
N PRO A 672 -14.08 12.07 -6.20
CA PRO A 672 -14.73 10.98 -5.47
C PRO A 672 -13.69 10.00 -4.93
N ALA A 673 -13.99 9.38 -3.79
CA ALA A 673 -13.17 8.31 -3.24
C ALA A 673 -13.20 7.09 -4.17
N ALA A 674 -12.17 6.24 -4.09
CA ALA A 674 -12.18 4.95 -4.75
C ALA A 674 -13.36 4.10 -4.21
N ASP A 675 -13.44 3.81 -2.91
CA ASP A 675 -14.40 2.80 -2.42
C ASP A 675 -15.55 3.45 -1.66
N ASN A 676 -16.80 3.14 -2.02
CA ASN A 676 -18.02 3.48 -1.26
C ASN A 676 -18.19 4.97 -0.88
N GLY A 677 -17.42 5.87 -1.48
CA GLY A 677 -17.40 7.29 -1.12
C GLY A 677 -16.66 7.62 0.18
N GLU A 678 -15.85 6.69 0.73
CA GLU A 678 -15.05 6.88 1.95
C GLU A 678 -13.57 7.17 1.62
N LEU A 679 -13.03 8.28 2.14
CA LEU A 679 -11.62 8.65 1.99
C LEU A 679 -10.79 8.14 3.17
N ARG A 680 -9.56 7.71 2.91
CA ARG A 680 -8.47 7.60 3.89
C ARG A 680 -7.55 8.80 3.73
N ILE A 681 -7.42 9.61 4.78
CA ILE A 681 -6.70 10.87 4.75
C ILE A 681 -5.58 10.82 5.78
N GLU A 682 -4.34 11.06 5.37
CA GLU A 682 -3.23 11.29 6.28
C GLU A 682 -3.07 12.80 6.49
N VAL A 683 -3.01 13.24 7.74
CA VAL A 683 -2.71 14.63 8.09
C VAL A 683 -1.45 14.68 8.95
N MET A 684 -0.47 15.43 8.46
CA MET A 684 0.70 15.87 9.20
C MET A 684 0.51 17.33 9.63
N SER A 685 0.79 17.63 10.90
CA SER A 685 0.84 19.00 11.41
C SER A 685 2.25 19.32 11.90
N SER A 686 2.94 20.29 11.28
CA SER A 686 4.19 20.84 11.82
C SER A 686 3.96 21.92 12.88
N THR A 687 2.71 22.39 12.99
CA THR A 687 2.26 23.32 14.03
C THR A 687 1.64 22.59 15.22
N GLU A 688 1.74 23.18 16.42
CA GLU A 688 1.00 22.73 17.60
C GLU A 688 -0.51 23.04 17.49
N ARG A 689 -0.92 23.85 16.51
CA ARG A 689 -2.33 24.20 16.30
C ARG A 689 -3.11 23.02 15.72
N HIS A 690 -4.18 22.64 16.40
CA HIS A 690 -5.06 21.59 15.89
C HIS A 690 -5.93 22.09 14.73
N PHE A 691 -5.74 21.49 13.54
CA PHE A 691 -6.64 21.67 12.39
C PHE A 691 -7.83 20.69 12.48
N PRO A 692 -9.09 21.14 12.63
CA PRO A 692 -10.25 20.30 13.00
C PRO A 692 -10.86 19.56 11.80
N LEU A 693 -10.07 18.69 11.17
CA LEU A 693 -10.47 17.97 9.94
C LEU A 693 -11.74 17.12 10.13
N GLU A 694 -11.96 16.56 11.32
CA GLU A 694 -13.13 15.74 11.65
C GLU A 694 -14.44 16.49 11.42
N TYR A 695 -14.41 17.82 11.48
CA TYR A 695 -15.56 18.69 11.43
C TYR A 695 -15.77 19.38 10.08
N VAL A 696 -14.94 19.07 9.07
CA VAL A 696 -15.23 19.46 7.69
C VAL A 696 -16.55 18.80 7.27
N TYR A 697 -17.49 19.61 6.80
CA TYR A 697 -18.85 19.17 6.49
C TYR A 697 -19.08 19.18 4.98
N SER A 698 -19.17 17.99 4.39
CA SER A 698 -19.32 17.79 2.94
C SER A 698 -20.78 17.74 2.45
N GLY A 699 -21.74 17.92 3.35
CA GLY A 699 -23.17 17.92 3.03
C GLY A 699 -23.64 19.29 2.52
N PRO A 700 -24.92 19.42 2.15
CA PRO A 700 -25.51 20.71 1.80
C PRO A 700 -25.30 21.72 2.93
N SER A 701 -24.85 22.94 2.59
CA SER A 701 -24.69 24.00 3.60
C SER A 701 -26.02 24.26 4.31
N PRO A 702 -26.10 24.08 5.64
CA PRO A 702 -27.37 24.11 6.35
C PRO A 702 -27.97 25.52 6.35
N ARG A 703 -29.29 25.63 6.15
CA ARG A 703 -30.00 26.89 6.38
C ARG A 703 -30.07 27.21 7.87
N VAL A 704 -30.30 28.48 8.19
CA VAL A 704 -30.36 28.99 9.58
C VAL A 704 -31.32 28.24 10.50
N ARG A 705 -32.37 27.60 9.94
CA ARG A 705 -33.37 26.82 10.66
C ARG A 705 -33.28 25.33 10.36
N ALA A 706 -32.14 24.85 9.86
CA ALA A 706 -31.95 23.44 9.59
C ALA A 706 -32.05 22.66 10.91
N VAL A 707 -32.70 21.51 10.85
CA VAL A 707 -32.85 20.60 11.99
C VAL A 707 -32.07 19.32 11.76
N VAL A 708 -31.80 18.55 12.80
CA VAL A 708 -31.17 17.23 12.61
C VAL A 708 -32.07 16.36 11.74
N CYS A 709 -31.47 15.68 10.76
CA CYS A 709 -32.18 14.77 9.87
C CYS A 709 -32.87 13.65 10.70
N PRO A 710 -34.16 13.36 10.47
CA PRO A 710 -34.84 12.25 11.13
C PRO A 710 -34.15 10.88 10.90
N ASN A 711 -33.43 10.71 9.79
CA ASN A 711 -32.69 9.50 9.46
C ASN A 711 -31.23 9.53 9.98
N ALA A 712 -30.82 10.53 10.76
CA ALA A 712 -29.43 10.69 11.20
C ALA A 712 -28.89 9.47 11.97
N VAL A 713 -29.70 8.89 12.87
CA VAL A 713 -29.30 7.71 13.65
C VAL A 713 -29.09 6.49 12.74
N ALA A 714 -29.99 6.25 11.80
CA ALA A 714 -29.84 5.18 10.82
C ALA A 714 -28.60 5.39 9.94
N ALA A 715 -28.36 6.62 9.49
CA ALA A 715 -27.20 6.96 8.67
C ALA A 715 -25.88 6.77 9.42
N LEU A 716 -25.82 7.12 10.72
CA LEU A 716 -24.66 6.87 11.56
C LEU A 716 -24.38 5.36 11.70
N ARG A 717 -25.41 4.56 12.01
CA ARG A 717 -25.27 3.10 12.18
C ARG A 717 -24.89 2.38 10.88
N GLN A 718 -25.36 2.87 9.74
CA GLN A 718 -25.07 2.30 8.43
C GLN A 718 -23.79 2.86 7.79
N GLY A 719 -23.23 3.94 8.32
CA GLY A 719 -22.12 4.68 7.73
C GLY A 719 -22.45 5.39 6.41
N SER A 720 -23.70 5.34 5.94
CA SER A 720 -24.14 5.96 4.69
C SER A 720 -25.56 6.49 4.81
N CYS A 721 -25.95 7.43 3.93
CA CYS A 721 -27.32 7.93 3.89
C CYS A 721 -28.31 6.96 3.21
N GLY A 722 -27.84 5.90 2.53
CA GLY A 722 -28.69 5.01 1.73
C GLY A 722 -29.62 5.79 0.78
N GLU A 723 -30.88 5.36 0.68
CA GLU A 723 -31.94 6.06 -0.07
C GLU A 723 -32.67 7.13 0.79
N CYS A 724 -31.94 7.92 1.57
CA CYS A 724 -32.54 8.94 2.42
C CYS A 724 -33.08 10.13 1.58
N PRO A 725 -34.38 10.49 1.69
CA PRO A 725 -34.96 11.59 0.91
C PRO A 725 -34.38 12.97 1.29
N ASN A 726 -33.78 13.08 2.48
CA ASN A 726 -33.26 14.35 3.00
C ASN A 726 -31.76 14.55 2.70
N GLN A 727 -31.09 13.59 2.05
CA GLN A 727 -29.62 13.60 1.90
C GLN A 727 -29.05 14.83 1.18
N ASN A 728 -29.84 15.45 0.29
CA ASN A 728 -29.43 16.61 -0.50
C ASN A 728 -30.17 17.89 -0.09
N SER A 729 -30.91 17.88 1.03
CA SER A 729 -31.68 19.02 1.49
C SER A 729 -30.88 19.89 2.46
N PRO A 730 -30.77 21.21 2.24
CA PRO A 730 -30.13 22.13 3.18
C PRO A 730 -30.97 22.44 4.42
N ASP A 731 -32.21 21.91 4.49
CA ASP A 731 -33.08 22.04 5.67
C ASP A 731 -32.77 20.98 6.75
N TYR A 732 -31.89 20.02 6.45
CA TYR A 732 -31.54 18.94 7.36
C TYR A 732 -30.03 18.78 7.54
N ILE A 733 -29.62 18.52 8.78
CA ILE A 733 -28.24 18.21 9.13
C ILE A 733 -28.11 16.71 9.36
N CYS A 734 -27.30 16.03 8.54
CA CYS A 734 -26.89 14.66 8.80
C CYS A 734 -25.44 14.63 9.33
N PRO A 735 -25.18 14.10 10.54
CA PRO A 735 -23.82 13.99 11.07
C PRO A 735 -22.88 13.12 10.22
N ASN A 736 -23.41 12.19 9.42
CA ASN A 736 -22.59 11.36 8.52
C ASN A 736 -21.96 12.16 7.35
N HIS A 737 -22.22 13.47 7.23
CA HIS A 737 -21.51 14.34 6.30
C HIS A 737 -20.24 14.98 6.89
N PHE A 738 -20.03 14.89 8.20
CA PHE A 738 -18.76 15.27 8.83
C PHE A 738 -17.68 14.25 8.45
N TRP A 739 -16.50 14.74 8.06
CA TRP A 739 -15.40 13.87 7.64
C TRP A 739 -14.97 12.89 8.74
N GLY A 740 -15.01 13.28 10.01
CA GLY A 740 -14.66 12.40 11.13
C GLY A 740 -15.61 11.21 11.35
N TRP A 741 -16.79 11.24 10.72
CA TRP A 741 -17.81 10.19 10.74
C TRP A 741 -17.96 9.49 9.40
N LYS A 742 -17.46 10.07 8.31
CA LYS A 742 -17.55 9.49 6.95
C LYS A 742 -16.25 8.87 6.49
N HIS A 743 -15.12 9.39 6.94
CA HIS A 743 -13.80 9.13 6.40
C HIS A 743 -12.87 8.66 7.51
N VAL A 744 -11.79 7.98 7.12
CA VAL A 744 -10.69 7.64 8.01
C VAL A 744 -9.69 8.77 7.98
N ILE A 745 -9.34 9.30 9.16
CA ILE A 745 -8.38 10.39 9.32
C ILE A 745 -7.24 9.89 10.22
N GLN A 746 -6.06 9.72 9.64
CA GLN A 746 -4.82 9.45 10.38
C GLN A 746 -4.16 10.78 10.75
N ARG A 747 -3.84 10.97 12.03
CA ARG A 747 -3.11 12.15 12.51
C ARG A 747 -1.69 11.82 12.92
N ARG A 748 -0.73 12.50 12.31
CA ARG A 748 0.69 12.46 12.67
C ARG A 748 1.11 13.73 13.39
N ALA A 749 1.74 13.55 14.54
CA ALA A 749 2.50 14.62 15.18
C ALA A 749 3.84 14.79 14.46
N CYS A 750 4.27 16.03 14.24
CA CYS A 750 5.63 16.32 13.80
C CYS A 750 6.56 16.20 15.02
N GLN A 751 7.36 15.12 15.08
CA GLN A 751 8.38 14.96 16.11
C GLN A 751 9.73 15.40 15.57
N PRO A 752 10.50 16.27 16.27
CA PRO A 752 11.84 16.62 15.83
C PRO A 752 12.73 15.37 15.76
N SER A 753 13.44 15.20 14.64
CA SER A 753 14.42 14.11 14.50
C SER A 753 15.53 14.27 15.54
N GLY A 754 15.66 13.34 16.47
CA GLY A 754 16.69 13.44 17.50
C GLY A 754 16.47 12.56 18.71
N ASP A 755 16.17 11.28 18.50
CA ASP A 755 16.41 10.31 19.57
C ASP A 755 17.93 10.05 19.64
N PRO A 756 18.63 10.49 20.70
CA PRO A 756 20.06 10.21 20.86
C PRO A 756 20.36 8.72 21.04
N ASP A 757 19.35 7.89 21.35
CA ASP A 757 19.51 6.45 21.58
C ASP A 757 19.30 5.58 20.33
N GLY A 758 18.93 6.19 19.18
CA GLY A 758 18.84 5.49 17.90
C GLY A 758 17.85 4.30 17.86
N ARG A 759 16.82 4.28 18.71
CA ARG A 759 15.88 3.15 18.77
C ARG A 759 14.82 3.23 17.66
N GLU A 760 14.56 2.09 17.02
CA GLU A 760 13.46 1.90 16.09
C GLU A 760 12.13 1.99 16.86
N GLU A 761 11.23 2.87 16.41
CA GLU A 761 9.86 2.91 16.91
C GLU A 761 9.13 1.62 16.48
N THR A 762 8.18 1.15 17.28
CA THR A 762 7.32 0.01 16.90
C THR A 762 6.17 0.51 16.02
N GLY A 763 6.15 0.11 14.76
CA GLY A 763 5.06 0.40 13.80
C GLY A 763 4.17 -0.82 13.57
N PRO A 764 2.99 -0.66 12.96
CA PRO A 764 2.18 -1.80 12.54
C PRO A 764 2.99 -2.71 11.61
N THR A 765 2.76 -4.02 11.69
CA THR A 765 3.33 -5.03 10.80
C THR A 765 2.19 -5.79 10.12
N ARG A 766 2.52 -6.74 9.24
CA ARG A 766 1.66 -7.85 8.78
C ARG A 766 0.95 -8.62 9.89
N THR A 767 1.40 -8.46 11.13
CA THR A 767 0.84 -9.14 12.30
C THR A 767 -0.15 -8.19 12.98
N PRO A 768 -1.34 -8.69 13.36
CA PRO A 768 -2.23 -7.94 14.23
C PRO A 768 -1.51 -7.42 15.48
N PHE A 769 -2.07 -6.39 16.12
CA PHE A 769 -1.60 -5.83 17.39
C PHE A 769 -1.37 -6.93 18.47
N GLY A 770 -2.05 -8.07 18.28
CA GLY A 770 -1.99 -9.28 19.08
C GLY A 770 -2.88 -9.16 20.30
N GLU A 771 -2.72 -10.09 21.24
CA GLU A 771 -3.44 -10.03 22.52
C GLU A 771 -3.18 -8.69 23.21
N LEU A 772 -4.22 -8.06 23.75
CA LEU A 772 -4.16 -6.76 24.42
C LEU A 772 -3.82 -6.87 25.93
N THR A 773 -3.43 -8.05 26.37
CA THR A 773 -3.02 -8.30 27.76
C THR A 773 -1.50 -8.29 27.89
N PRO A 774 -0.94 -7.98 29.08
CA PRO A 774 -1.62 -7.50 30.29
C PRO A 774 -2.20 -6.08 30.17
N ILE A 775 -3.22 -5.78 30.98
CA ILE A 775 -3.93 -4.48 31.03
C ILE A 775 -3.61 -3.75 32.33
N LEU A 776 -3.24 -2.48 32.25
CA LEU A 776 -3.08 -1.59 33.41
C LEU A 776 -4.15 -0.50 33.40
N PHE A 777 -4.88 -0.37 34.52
CA PHE A 777 -5.99 0.58 34.65
C PHE A 777 -5.72 1.56 35.79
N ALA A 778 -5.94 2.86 35.52
CA ALA A 778 -5.94 3.89 36.53
C ALA A 778 -7.00 4.95 36.21
N ALA A 779 -7.64 5.48 37.25
CA ALA A 779 -8.64 6.53 37.12
C ALA A 779 -8.57 7.49 38.31
N SER A 780 -8.94 8.76 38.10
CA SER A 780 -9.23 9.65 39.23
C SER A 780 -10.56 9.26 39.87
N ASN A 781 -10.66 9.34 41.19
CA ASN A 781 -11.92 9.19 41.90
C ASN A 781 -12.99 10.19 41.42
N LYS A 782 -12.57 11.32 40.83
CA LYS A 782 -13.47 12.31 40.23
C LYS A 782 -14.14 11.82 38.94
N ALA A 783 -13.54 10.85 38.23
CA ALA A 783 -14.08 10.31 36.99
C ALA A 783 -15.43 9.60 37.20
N PHE A 784 -15.71 9.08 38.40
CA PHE A 784 -16.94 8.36 38.73
C PHE A 784 -17.95 9.19 39.55
N LYS A 785 -17.67 10.48 39.79
CA LYS A 785 -18.55 11.37 40.57
C LYS A 785 -19.72 11.90 39.74
N PHE A 786 -20.61 11.01 39.33
CA PHE A 786 -21.85 11.32 38.62
C PHE A 786 -22.93 10.25 38.90
N THR A 787 -24.18 10.50 38.49
CA THR A 787 -25.28 9.55 38.68
C THR A 787 -24.97 8.21 38.01
N ASN A 788 -25.04 7.11 38.77
CA ASN A 788 -24.67 5.74 38.35
C ASN A 788 -23.16 5.52 38.06
N GLY A 789 -22.27 6.44 38.44
CA GLY A 789 -20.85 6.33 38.13
C GLY A 789 -20.16 5.05 38.62
N GLU A 790 -20.52 4.54 39.81
CA GLU A 790 -20.01 3.26 40.30
C GLU A 790 -20.52 2.05 39.50
N ALA A 791 -21.76 2.10 39.00
CA ALA A 791 -22.28 1.04 38.13
C ALA A 791 -21.56 1.04 36.78
N GLU A 792 -21.37 2.22 36.18
CA GLU A 792 -20.60 2.40 34.94
C GLU A 792 -19.13 1.99 35.10
N ARG A 793 -18.51 2.27 36.26
CA ARG A 793 -17.19 1.74 36.61
C ARG A 793 -17.17 0.22 36.57
N GLY A 794 -18.19 -0.43 37.18
CA GLY A 794 -18.34 -1.88 37.13
C GLY A 794 -18.48 -2.42 35.70
N THR A 795 -19.22 -1.73 34.82
CA THR A 795 -19.35 -2.10 33.41
C THR A 795 -18.03 -1.96 32.66
N LEU A 796 -17.28 -0.87 32.88
CA LEU A 796 -15.95 -0.69 32.28
C LEU A 796 -14.99 -1.79 32.71
N LEU A 797 -14.91 -2.09 34.02
CA LEU A 797 -14.06 -3.16 34.54
C LEU A 797 -14.47 -4.52 33.96
N ALA A 798 -15.77 -4.80 33.79
CA ALA A 798 -16.24 -6.02 33.15
C ALA A 798 -15.83 -6.10 31.66
N ALA A 799 -15.90 -4.99 30.92
CA ALA A 799 -15.44 -4.93 29.53
C ALA A 799 -13.93 -5.16 29.41
N LEU A 800 -13.14 -4.58 30.33
CA LEU A 800 -11.69 -4.81 30.39
C LEU A 800 -11.35 -6.26 30.78
N HIS A 801 -12.09 -6.87 31.71
CA HIS A 801 -11.91 -8.28 32.05
C HIS A 801 -12.24 -9.22 30.88
N ALA A 802 -13.16 -8.84 29.99
CA ALA A 802 -13.50 -9.67 28.84
C ALA A 802 -12.40 -9.72 27.77
N LEU A 803 -11.42 -8.79 27.80
CA LEU A 803 -10.29 -8.76 26.86
C LEU A 803 -9.24 -9.87 27.10
N GLY A 804 -9.26 -10.56 28.26
CA GLY A 804 -8.38 -11.71 28.48
C GLY A 804 -8.28 -12.20 29.93
N SER A 805 -7.58 -13.32 30.12
CA SER A 805 -7.54 -14.10 31.37
C SER A 805 -6.38 -13.77 32.33
N LEU A 806 -5.50 -12.82 31.97
CA LEU A 806 -4.38 -12.35 32.79
C LEU A 806 -4.78 -11.24 33.78
N PRO A 807 -4.03 -11.01 34.88
CA PRO A 807 -4.42 -10.06 35.91
C PRO A 807 -4.44 -8.62 35.38
N GLN A 808 -5.62 -8.01 35.41
CA GLN A 808 -5.80 -6.56 35.37
C GLN A 808 -5.31 -6.00 36.71
N GLU A 809 -4.39 -5.04 36.67
CA GLU A 809 -4.00 -4.30 37.87
C GLU A 809 -4.64 -2.91 37.81
N GLU A 810 -5.49 -2.62 38.80
CA GLU A 810 -5.98 -1.28 39.07
C GLU A 810 -5.01 -0.59 40.03
N VAL A 811 -4.58 0.61 39.68
CA VAL A 811 -3.69 1.43 40.52
C VAL A 811 -4.31 2.80 40.78
N ASP A 812 -4.10 3.32 41.99
CA ASP A 812 -4.58 4.62 42.44
C ASP A 812 -3.44 5.65 42.60
N ASP A 813 -2.18 5.26 42.40
CA ASP A 813 -1.02 6.14 42.47
C ASP A 813 0.03 5.90 41.36
N TRP A 814 0.77 6.96 41.03
CA TRP A 814 1.76 6.96 39.95
C TRP A 814 3.05 6.20 40.27
N GLN A 815 3.35 5.96 41.54
CA GLN A 815 4.51 5.16 41.95
C GLN A 815 4.23 3.68 41.67
N GLN A 816 3.05 3.19 42.03
CA GLN A 816 2.61 1.83 41.68
C GLN A 816 2.54 1.64 40.17
N TRP A 817 1.97 2.62 39.44
CA TRP A 817 1.97 2.62 37.97
C TRP A 817 3.38 2.40 37.40
N ARG A 818 4.36 3.21 37.82
CA ARG A 818 5.76 3.12 37.37
C ARG A 818 6.40 1.80 37.76
N THR A 819 6.08 1.23 38.93
CA THR A 819 6.59 -0.08 39.31
C THR A 819 6.07 -1.16 38.37
N LEU A 820 4.77 -1.20 38.13
CA LEU A 820 4.15 -2.28 37.35
C LEU A 820 4.59 -2.28 35.88
N VAL A 821 4.69 -1.12 35.23
CA VAL A 821 5.17 -1.05 33.85
C VAL A 821 6.63 -1.50 33.68
N GLN A 822 7.40 -1.55 34.77
CA GLN A 822 8.79 -2.00 34.74
C GLN A 822 8.96 -3.45 35.19
N THR A 823 8.08 -3.97 36.06
CA THR A 823 8.25 -5.29 36.69
C THR A 823 7.36 -6.38 36.13
N GLN A 824 6.24 -6.02 35.50
CA GLN A 824 5.31 -6.98 34.88
C GLN A 824 5.77 -7.35 33.47
N PRO A 825 5.25 -8.45 32.88
CA PRO A 825 5.34 -8.68 31.43
C PRO A 825 4.90 -7.41 30.67
N PRO A 826 5.44 -7.15 29.46
CA PRO A 826 5.19 -5.90 28.75
C PRO A 826 3.70 -5.59 28.57
N ILE A 827 3.19 -4.64 29.36
CA ILE A 827 1.77 -4.21 29.33
C ILE A 827 1.46 -3.65 27.95
N LYS A 828 0.40 -4.13 27.29
CA LYS A 828 0.03 -3.69 25.93
C LYS A 828 -1.10 -2.68 25.91
N LEU A 829 -2.03 -2.77 26.85
CA LEU A 829 -3.15 -1.84 26.99
C LEU A 829 -3.06 -1.07 28.31
N LEU A 830 -2.99 0.25 28.22
CA LEU A 830 -3.02 1.17 29.35
C LEU A 830 -4.31 1.99 29.27
N VAL A 831 -5.12 1.95 30.32
CA VAL A 831 -6.39 2.67 30.39
C VAL A 831 -6.28 3.69 31.52
N LEU A 832 -6.34 4.96 31.14
CA LEU A 832 -6.19 6.12 32.00
C LEU A 832 -7.42 7.01 31.88
N LEU A 833 -8.15 7.18 32.99
CA LEU A 833 -9.26 8.15 33.10
C LEU A 833 -8.87 9.27 34.09
N PRO A 834 -8.00 10.22 33.68
CA PRO A 834 -7.39 11.14 34.61
C PRO A 834 -8.23 12.42 34.76
N HIS A 835 -7.98 13.15 35.84
CA HIS A 835 -8.38 14.54 35.97
C HIS A 835 -7.15 15.44 35.82
N THR A 836 -7.25 16.57 35.11
CA THR A 836 -6.17 17.55 35.05
C THR A 836 -6.48 18.66 36.04
N ASP A 837 -5.52 18.90 36.93
CA ASP A 837 -5.57 19.94 37.95
C ASP A 837 -4.31 20.82 37.84
N VAL A 838 -4.33 21.98 38.49
CA VAL A 838 -3.18 22.90 38.54
C VAL A 838 -2.53 22.80 39.91
N VAL A 839 -1.43 22.07 39.98
CA VAL A 839 -0.65 21.87 41.21
C VAL A 839 0.57 22.77 41.18
N ARG A 840 0.70 23.65 42.19
CA ARG A 840 1.82 24.61 42.28
C ARG A 840 2.02 25.46 41.00
N ARG A 841 0.91 25.84 40.35
CA ARG A 841 0.88 26.60 39.08
C ARG A 841 1.38 25.83 37.84
N VAL A 842 1.44 24.51 37.93
CA VAL A 842 1.78 23.62 36.81
C VAL A 842 0.63 22.63 36.61
N GLU A 843 0.27 22.35 35.36
CA GLU A 843 -0.73 21.33 35.05
C GLU A 843 -0.21 19.92 35.39
N ALA A 844 -1.05 19.12 36.05
CA ALA A 844 -0.74 17.76 36.45
C ALA A 844 -1.94 16.83 36.26
N LEU A 845 -1.64 15.56 35.96
CA LEU A 845 -2.64 14.48 35.85
C LEU A 845 -2.85 13.82 37.21
N GLU A 846 -4.10 13.79 37.65
CA GLU A 846 -4.56 13.14 38.87
C GLU A 846 -5.12 11.74 38.55
N ILE A 847 -4.68 10.74 39.32
CA ILE A 847 -5.33 9.44 39.50
C ILE A 847 -5.60 9.20 41.00
N GLY A 848 -6.45 8.23 41.33
CA GLY A 848 -6.86 7.94 42.70
C GLY A 848 -7.45 9.15 43.40
N ASP A 849 -7.01 9.40 44.64
CA ASP A 849 -7.35 10.59 45.43
C ASP A 849 -6.14 11.54 45.55
N ALA A 850 -6.09 12.56 44.70
CA ALA A 850 -5.04 13.59 44.73
C ALA A 850 -3.59 13.09 44.51
N HIS A 851 -3.39 12.03 43.72
CA HIS A 851 -2.07 11.60 43.26
C HIS A 851 -1.73 12.20 41.89
N PHE A 852 -0.77 13.12 41.86
CA PHE A 852 -0.49 13.95 40.70
C PHE A 852 0.79 13.55 39.95
N LEU A 853 0.76 13.65 38.62
CA LEU A 853 1.90 13.52 37.71
C LEU A 853 2.04 14.81 36.90
N GLY A 854 3.13 15.56 37.09
CA GLY A 854 3.40 16.75 36.30
C GLY A 854 3.69 16.41 34.84
N LYS A 855 3.39 17.34 33.90
CA LYS A 855 3.71 17.16 32.48
C LYS A 855 5.17 16.79 32.23
N ASN A 856 6.09 17.41 32.98
CA ASN A 856 7.53 17.17 32.89
C ASN A 856 7.96 15.78 33.38
N GLU A 857 7.10 15.03 34.05
CA GLU A 857 7.37 13.67 34.52
C GLU A 857 6.89 12.58 33.56
N ILE A 858 6.20 12.96 32.47
CA ILE A 858 5.82 12.05 31.39
C ILE A 858 7.07 11.81 30.54
N MET A 859 7.81 10.78 30.91
CA MET A 859 9.04 10.32 30.28
C MET A 859 8.95 8.82 29.99
N ARG A 860 9.90 8.26 29.22
CA ARG A 860 9.93 6.86 28.78
C ARG A 860 9.60 5.81 29.87
N GLY A 861 10.00 6.07 31.11
CA GLY A 861 9.73 5.16 32.24
C GLY A 861 8.24 4.94 32.56
N ILE A 862 7.32 5.74 32.00
CA ILE A 862 5.88 5.66 32.27
C ILE A 862 5.15 4.54 31.50
N PHE A 863 5.73 4.00 30.42
CA PHE A 863 5.14 2.92 29.60
C PHE A 863 5.91 1.60 29.68
N GLY A 864 7.04 1.56 30.36
CA GLY A 864 7.87 0.36 30.46
C GLY A 864 8.82 0.18 29.26
N PRO A 865 9.28 -1.06 29.00
CA PRO A 865 10.12 -1.38 27.85
C PRO A 865 9.44 -1.06 26.50
N ALA A 866 10.23 -0.57 25.55
CA ALA A 866 9.77 -0.12 24.22
C ALA A 866 9.68 -1.25 23.17
N ASP A 867 9.95 -2.49 23.55
CA ASP A 867 10.00 -3.66 22.67
C ASP A 867 8.63 -4.13 22.16
N THR A 868 7.55 -3.65 22.79
CA THR A 868 6.18 -4.09 22.54
C THR A 868 5.28 -2.90 22.25
N PRO A 869 4.43 -2.94 21.21
CA PRO A 869 3.45 -1.90 20.93
C PRO A 869 2.55 -1.59 22.13
N LYS A 870 2.31 -0.31 22.40
CA LYS A 870 1.51 0.20 23.53
C LYS A 870 0.29 0.97 23.02
N LEU A 871 -0.90 0.55 23.47
CA LEU A 871 -2.16 1.25 23.28
C LEU A 871 -2.54 1.97 24.57
N LEU A 872 -2.72 3.29 24.49
CA LEU A 872 -3.17 4.13 25.59
C LEU A 872 -4.59 4.64 25.32
N ILE A 873 -5.51 4.37 26.24
CA ILE A 873 -6.81 5.04 26.31
C ILE A 873 -6.70 6.12 27.38
N ALA A 874 -6.49 7.37 27.00
CA ALA A 874 -6.34 8.52 27.91
C ALA A 874 -7.48 9.54 27.73
N ILE A 875 -8.64 9.23 28.31
CA ILE A 875 -9.88 9.99 28.14
C ILE A 875 -10.26 10.69 29.45
N GLY A 876 -10.36 12.02 29.42
CA GLY A 876 -10.76 12.78 30.61
C GLY A 876 -10.53 14.27 30.44
N CYS A 877 -10.03 14.91 31.49
CA CYS A 877 -9.64 16.32 31.43
C CYS A 877 -8.25 16.52 30.80
N THR A 878 -7.81 15.65 29.88
CA THR A 878 -6.49 15.70 29.25
C THR A 878 -6.42 16.87 28.26
N VAL A 879 -6.21 18.09 28.77
CA VAL A 879 -6.29 19.28 27.92
C VAL A 879 -5.05 19.36 27.03
N ALA A 880 -5.23 19.06 25.74
CA ALA A 880 -4.67 19.94 24.72
C ALA A 880 -5.43 21.27 24.89
N GLN A 881 -4.94 22.18 25.74
CA GLN A 881 -5.56 23.50 25.84
C GLN A 881 -5.56 24.12 24.44
N VAL A 882 -6.74 24.48 23.96
CA VAL A 882 -7.03 25.04 22.63
C VAL A 882 -6.20 26.30 22.33
N THR A 883 -5.56 26.88 23.35
CA THR A 883 -4.84 28.15 23.30
C THR A 883 -3.39 28.11 23.79
N GLU A 884 -2.84 26.97 24.22
CA GLU A 884 -1.46 26.96 24.77
C GLU A 884 -0.43 26.29 23.85
N THR A 885 0.62 27.06 23.60
CA THR A 885 1.83 26.76 22.80
C THR A 885 2.86 25.90 23.55
N PHE A 886 2.43 24.96 24.41
CA PHE A 886 3.36 24.11 25.15
C PHE A 886 2.85 22.66 25.25
N ALA A 887 3.38 21.81 24.35
CA ALA A 887 3.40 20.34 24.40
C ALA A 887 2.11 19.66 24.92
N PRO A 888 1.10 19.43 24.05
CA PRO A 888 -0.11 18.71 24.42
C PRO A 888 0.20 17.27 24.89
N TYR A 889 -0.60 16.75 25.84
CA TYR A 889 -0.37 15.45 26.49
C TYR A 889 -0.13 14.28 25.53
N HIS A 890 -0.80 14.25 24.37
CA HIS A 890 -0.61 13.18 23.39
C HIS A 890 0.81 13.14 22.82
N ILE A 891 1.46 14.30 22.59
CA ILE A 891 2.86 14.36 22.14
C ILE A 891 3.78 13.82 23.24
N LEU A 892 3.53 14.19 24.50
CA LEU A 892 4.31 13.70 25.63
C LEU A 892 4.20 12.17 25.78
N PHE A 893 2.99 11.62 25.64
CA PHE A 893 2.77 10.18 25.71
C PHE A 893 3.39 9.43 24.52
N GLN A 894 3.29 9.97 23.30
CA GLN A 894 3.97 9.41 22.14
C GLN A 894 5.49 9.39 22.33
N ASN A 895 6.09 10.51 22.77
CA ASN A 895 7.53 10.61 23.07
C ASN A 895 7.96 9.64 24.19
N ALA A 896 7.05 9.30 25.10
CA ALA A 896 7.30 8.35 26.17
C ALA A 896 7.13 6.88 25.74
N GLY A 897 6.64 6.59 24.53
CA GLY A 897 6.58 5.24 23.96
C GLY A 897 5.17 4.70 23.67
N ALA A 898 4.13 5.53 23.66
CA ALA A 898 2.80 5.10 23.23
C ALA A 898 2.65 5.09 21.69
N ASN A 899 2.22 3.97 21.11
CA ASN A 899 2.06 3.81 19.65
C ASN A 899 0.67 4.20 19.16
N VAL A 900 -0.34 3.91 19.99
CA VAL A 900 -1.74 4.27 19.75
C VAL A 900 -2.27 5.02 20.95
N ILE A 901 -2.88 6.18 20.74
CA ILE A 901 -3.42 7.02 21.81
C ILE A 901 -4.85 7.45 21.47
N PHE A 902 -5.83 6.95 22.21
CA PHE A 902 -7.16 7.56 22.26
C PHE A 902 -7.13 8.70 23.27
N THR A 903 -7.53 9.90 22.85
CA THR A 903 -7.52 11.07 23.72
C THR A 903 -8.65 12.04 23.38
N SER A 904 -8.72 13.15 24.11
CA SER A 904 -9.76 14.16 23.95
C SER A 904 -9.20 15.53 23.59
N LEU A 905 -9.81 16.18 22.61
CA LEU A 905 -9.51 17.55 22.18
C LEU A 905 -10.02 18.60 23.20
N ALA A 906 -11.03 18.24 23.98
CA ALA A 906 -11.61 19.08 25.01
C ALA A 906 -11.80 18.28 26.30
N LYS A 907 -12.09 18.98 27.39
CA LYS A 907 -12.47 18.34 28.65
C LYS A 907 -13.72 17.49 28.42
N ILE A 908 -13.61 16.18 28.68
CA ILE A 908 -14.74 15.25 28.70
C ILE A 908 -15.05 14.90 30.16
N LEU A 909 -16.33 14.96 30.53
CA LEU A 909 -16.78 14.59 31.87
C LEU A 909 -16.84 13.08 32.04
N GLY A 910 -16.68 12.62 33.28
CA GLY A 910 -16.69 11.20 33.65
C GLY A 910 -17.84 10.40 33.06
N ARG A 911 -19.05 10.97 33.04
CA ARG A 911 -20.25 10.31 32.51
C ARG A 911 -20.25 10.02 31.01
N ASP A 912 -19.40 10.71 30.25
CA ASP A 912 -19.16 10.41 28.84
C ASP A 912 -17.84 9.63 28.67
N ALA A 913 -16.79 9.99 29.43
CA ALA A 913 -15.48 9.37 29.35
C ALA A 913 -15.52 7.86 29.67
N VAL A 914 -16.27 7.47 30.71
CA VAL A 914 -16.39 6.07 31.14
C VAL A 914 -17.12 5.23 30.07
N PRO A 915 -18.33 5.60 29.57
CA PRO A 915 -18.97 4.85 28.49
C PRO A 915 -18.16 4.78 27.19
N ILE A 916 -17.43 5.84 26.83
CA ILE A 916 -16.56 5.83 25.64
C ILE A 916 -15.41 4.84 25.83
N ALA A 917 -14.75 4.84 27.00
CA ALA A 917 -13.70 3.87 27.30
C ALA A 917 -14.25 2.42 27.29
N THR A 918 -15.47 2.21 27.81
CA THR A 918 -16.16 0.92 27.77
C THR A 918 -16.43 0.47 26.33
N GLU A 919 -16.90 1.35 25.46
CA GLU A 919 -17.15 1.02 24.04
C GLU A 919 -15.86 0.69 23.30
N ILE A 920 -14.77 1.44 23.55
CA ILE A 920 -13.45 1.10 22.97
C ILE A 920 -13.04 -0.31 23.41
N ALA A 921 -13.12 -0.62 24.72
CA ALA A 921 -12.77 -1.94 25.24
C ALA A 921 -13.64 -3.05 24.64
N ASN A 922 -14.96 -2.84 24.53
CA ASN A 922 -15.87 -3.82 23.94
C ASN A 922 -15.57 -4.11 22.47
N ARG A 923 -15.26 -3.09 21.67
CA ARG A 923 -14.92 -3.32 20.25
C ARG A 923 -13.57 -3.99 20.09
N LEU A 924 -12.58 -3.57 20.87
CA LEU A 924 -11.30 -4.28 20.90
C LEU A 924 -11.51 -5.75 21.26
N MET A 925 -12.39 -6.07 22.22
CA MET A 925 -12.72 -7.44 22.60
C MET A 925 -13.42 -8.22 21.48
N ILE A 926 -14.42 -7.62 20.83
CA ILE A 926 -15.12 -8.25 19.70
C ILE A 926 -14.13 -8.65 18.62
N HIS A 927 -13.24 -7.73 18.24
CA HIS A 927 -12.27 -8.01 17.18
C HIS A 927 -11.16 -8.96 17.65
N SER A 928 -10.63 -8.80 18.86
CA SER A 928 -9.65 -9.74 19.42
C SER A 928 -10.17 -11.16 19.60
N ALA A 929 -11.49 -11.38 19.64
CA ALA A 929 -12.12 -12.69 19.74
C ALA A 929 -12.66 -13.22 18.40
N SER A 930 -12.43 -12.50 17.29
CA SER A 930 -12.92 -12.86 15.97
C SER A 930 -11.79 -12.96 14.95
N GLU A 931 -11.98 -13.76 13.91
CA GLU A 931 -11.16 -13.76 12.69
C GLU A 931 -11.40 -12.51 11.80
N ASP A 932 -12.24 -11.57 12.24
CA ASP A 932 -12.54 -10.34 11.51
C ASP A 932 -11.55 -9.23 11.90
N GLU A 933 -10.54 -9.04 11.06
CA GLU A 933 -9.58 -7.93 11.16
C GLU A 933 -10.27 -6.57 10.97
N ILE A 934 -9.98 -5.61 11.86
CA ILE A 934 -10.30 -4.19 11.70
C ILE A 934 -9.05 -3.32 11.85
N ALA A 935 -8.90 -2.32 10.99
CA ALA A 935 -7.86 -1.32 11.13
C ALA A 935 -8.27 -0.21 12.12
N LEU A 936 -7.31 0.38 12.84
CA LEU A 936 -7.53 1.41 13.85
C LEU A 936 -8.34 2.60 13.32
N GLY A 937 -8.09 3.01 12.08
CA GLY A 937 -8.78 4.11 11.43
C GLY A 937 -10.30 3.87 11.29
N GLU A 938 -10.68 2.67 10.87
CA GLU A 938 -12.06 2.19 10.78
C GLU A 938 -12.67 2.06 12.18
N LEU A 939 -11.92 1.50 13.14
CA LEU A 939 -12.36 1.33 14.52
C LEU A 939 -12.77 2.67 15.16
N ILE A 940 -11.92 3.71 15.12
CA ILE A 940 -12.25 5.01 15.71
C ILE A 940 -13.46 5.67 15.03
N ARG A 941 -13.58 5.55 13.71
CA ARG A 941 -14.72 6.08 12.95
C ARG A 941 -16.02 5.41 13.38
N ASP A 942 -16.01 4.09 13.53
CA ASP A 942 -17.20 3.33 13.87
C ASP A 942 -17.60 3.52 15.34
N ILE A 943 -16.64 3.71 16.25
CA ILE A 943 -16.89 4.16 17.63
C ILE A 943 -17.57 5.53 17.63
N ARG A 944 -17.06 6.50 16.86
CA ARG A 944 -17.66 7.84 16.74
C ARG A 944 -19.10 7.76 16.23
N ARG A 945 -19.36 6.93 15.22
CA ARG A 945 -20.69 6.70 14.66
C ARG A 945 -21.65 6.14 15.71
N GLN A 946 -21.26 5.05 16.37
CA GLN A 946 -22.09 4.36 17.35
C GLN A 946 -22.38 5.22 18.58
N MET A 947 -21.33 5.78 19.19
CA MET A 947 -21.49 6.58 20.42
C MET A 947 -22.31 7.84 20.19
N LEU A 948 -22.15 8.49 19.03
CA LEU A 948 -23.00 9.64 18.70
C LEU A 948 -24.44 9.17 18.49
N ALA A 949 -24.65 8.06 17.75
CA ALA A 949 -25.98 7.46 17.53
C ALA A 949 -26.72 7.14 18.84
N ASP A 950 -25.99 6.74 19.87
CA ASP A 950 -26.51 6.39 21.20
C ASP A 950 -26.63 7.60 22.16
N GLY A 951 -26.31 8.81 21.68
CA GLY A 951 -26.55 10.08 22.38
C GLY A 951 -25.37 10.60 23.23
N TYR A 952 -24.16 10.05 23.09
CA TYR A 952 -23.00 10.48 23.87
C TYR A 952 -22.27 11.65 23.19
N SER A 953 -22.53 12.89 23.63
CA SER A 953 -21.89 14.09 23.06
C SER A 953 -20.38 14.16 23.28
N GLY A 954 -19.85 13.57 24.35
CA GLY A 954 -18.42 13.53 24.63
C GLY A 954 -17.60 12.97 23.46
N VAL A 955 -18.21 12.11 22.62
CA VAL A 955 -17.51 11.51 21.47
C VAL A 955 -17.10 12.53 20.41
N LEU A 956 -17.76 13.69 20.34
CA LEU A 956 -17.32 14.81 19.50
C LEU A 956 -15.88 15.20 19.88
N GLY A 957 -15.56 15.22 21.17
CA GLY A 957 -14.22 15.54 21.64
C GLY A 957 -13.16 14.47 21.40
N ILE A 958 -13.48 13.27 20.90
CA ILE A 958 -12.53 12.16 20.86
C ILE A 958 -11.66 12.18 19.59
N LEU A 959 -10.36 12.01 19.78
CA LEU A 959 -9.34 11.82 18.76
C LEU A 959 -8.56 10.53 18.98
N CYS A 960 -7.95 10.04 17.91
CA CYS A 960 -6.99 8.95 17.97
C CYS A 960 -5.70 9.38 17.25
N PHE A 961 -4.56 9.13 17.88
CA PHE A 961 -3.23 9.32 17.31
C PHE A 961 -2.53 7.97 17.20
N GLY A 962 -1.80 7.77 16.11
CA GLY A 962 -1.19 6.49 15.76
C GLY A 962 -1.40 6.18 14.28
N ASP A 963 -0.75 5.12 13.81
CA ASP A 963 -0.93 4.62 12.45
C ASP A 963 -2.34 4.03 12.28
N ALA A 964 -3.10 4.51 11.29
CA ALA A 964 -4.47 4.06 11.09
C ALA A 964 -4.57 2.59 10.61
N ASP A 965 -3.44 1.98 10.22
CA ASP A 965 -3.35 0.60 9.77
C ASP A 965 -2.99 -0.39 10.88
N TRP A 966 -2.96 0.02 12.17
CA TRP A 966 -2.89 -0.95 13.27
C TRP A 966 -4.11 -1.90 13.20
N ILE A 967 -3.85 -3.20 13.10
CA ILE A 967 -4.89 -4.23 12.89
C ILE A 967 -5.25 -4.85 14.23
N PHE A 968 -6.55 -4.99 14.52
CA PHE A 968 -7.09 -5.76 15.64
C PHE A 968 -7.93 -6.92 15.07
N GLY A 969 -7.70 -8.14 15.54
CA GLY A 969 -8.25 -9.38 14.94
C GLY A 969 -7.18 -10.48 14.87
N GLU A 970 -7.58 -11.71 14.52
CA GLU A 970 -6.66 -12.81 14.21
C GLU A 970 -6.42 -13.01 12.71
#